data_AF-A0AA97HQQ2-F1
#
_entry.id   AF-A0AA97HQQ2-F1
#
_cell.length_a   1.000
_cell.length_b   1.000
_cell.length_c   1.000
_cell.angle_alpha   90.00
_cell.angle_beta   90.00
_cell.angle_gamma   90.00
#
_symmetry.space_group_name_H-M   'P 1'
#
loop_
_entity.id
_entity.type
_entity.pdbx_description
1 polymer ?
#
loop_
_entity_poly.entity_id
_entity_poly.type
_entity_poly.pdbx_seq_one_letter_code
_entity_poly.pdbx_strand_id
1 'polypeptide(L)'
;MSFFSSLLHKRNIPKHHGRPLWKYLLTNEEFQRLSFTLQFGNIDTIDPRDVTLYYAQWWKENYNGGIPSKQDIFDSLGGNIRFNLTYDEFYKLARMGAQILGIKWIKKQNTLYFKTLLLQGGLPLKHISENHGNYKAFLEAVLEEQPETIEDFMFKTHIIDLLPKSSQNDIIYENCLEIVKSILNNDGEYDKLLESEDSLKDISSALKVKSASLTKKIKQSKTKNYWLLSFKNNECNIFLRLGLANTYTKDTLSDILGFEALERDYQFFMDDNLVCVFRKMANGQFKTDWYNQENKEWDLSTGLPYTYVICNEKKTELPDYIQTIPNLEEPSLWARFNDKEWRLIKGYAASNKEAAVLFPTHWKCDLPSSLISLYTKSFFWMPFEGEVDIQFEEEIKTYMSGVSSFDWIIENKKPIWMLKSNLPVVQGIPNILVYDDEGYDIKRNRFKVWIKKHNSKDIWENLSRLSYISTGCFDLRIEKDDLIAHDVFFNIGNLQARYSNQSIHSALIEFRNLDYFECKLNESTLVQIEEDNNRYVLKVNTELSKIPTIIKGSLGFPSKKKLFFDLLSPFQGMAIIDKDGQIINEDQPLSLANLYGMRILSTPNTETLLKIKNSLKTDVKIIKEIKESNQPVISFKDEIVRLFYLADAMDFKNTVCLELSEGKHKKIYKISGFSHMLDIDNQLRNKVSLLNSNDNLELFAIPVNCTADEIEIISLVRNDESYVIPSTDISNQFIIISSKKEGKQLMPRFVNTGDFFLGVDKYERIENYHKELTITTYNDDVWQQVLAYFKICVQYDLPFSTFDQLRAISRGSEVASRAFLFLGINQSDSTEYIQKAIPEMEKDLGFCFHWITKTDWGNAIAEINEPDNYKYYSHIAELISSYMGENGLQKLFKFISGSNIESEPILQRNILDLRSQLGTRVLGELPYNSPKINGNYNIQVEEHHQVRLLLQAPIAVAESISDRQKDYPIWAGDEKREVIRRNIQYSQYLKPDFYNKTIFHALKRC
;
A
#
# COMPACT_ATOMS: atom_id res chain seq x y z
N MET A 1 -8.67 19.73 -31.95
CA MET A 1 -8.76 18.26 -31.73
C MET A 1 -7.33 17.75 -31.59
N SER A 2 -7.00 17.03 -30.52
CA SER A 2 -5.64 16.56 -30.25
C SER A 2 -5.22 15.42 -31.17
N PHE A 3 -3.91 15.10 -31.20
CA PHE A 3 -3.40 13.98 -31.99
C PHE A 3 -4.00 12.66 -31.51
N PHE A 4 -4.07 12.48 -30.19
CA PHE A 4 -4.61 11.28 -29.55
C PHE A 4 -6.07 11.06 -29.94
N SER A 5 -6.93 12.07 -29.86
CA SER A 5 -8.33 11.97 -30.31
C SER A 5 -8.42 11.59 -31.80
N SER A 6 -7.54 12.15 -32.63
CA SER A 6 -7.48 11.83 -34.07
C SER A 6 -7.05 10.38 -34.31
N LEU A 7 -6.10 9.87 -33.51
CA LEU A 7 -5.63 8.49 -33.56
C LEU A 7 -6.74 7.51 -33.17
N LEU A 8 -7.48 7.80 -32.10
CA LEU A 8 -8.60 6.99 -31.65
C LEU A 8 -9.68 6.89 -32.74
N HIS A 9 -10.07 8.03 -33.33
CA HIS A 9 -11.02 8.07 -34.43
C HIS A 9 -10.55 7.23 -35.63
N LYS A 10 -9.26 7.33 -36.03
CA LYS A 10 -8.70 6.54 -37.13
C LYS A 10 -8.75 5.02 -36.87
N ARG A 11 -8.70 4.61 -35.60
CA ARG A 11 -8.75 3.19 -35.19
C ARG A 11 -10.17 2.71 -34.85
N ASN A 12 -11.21 3.50 -35.11
CA ASN A 12 -12.59 3.24 -34.69
C ASN A 12 -12.71 2.95 -33.19
N ILE A 13 -11.91 3.66 -32.40
CA ILE A 13 -11.93 3.60 -30.96
C ILE A 13 -12.62 4.88 -30.45
N PRO A 14 -13.76 4.80 -29.76
CA PRO A 14 -14.48 6.00 -29.30
C PRO A 14 -13.70 6.76 -28.22
N LYS A 15 -13.10 6.05 -27.26
CA LYS A 15 -12.29 6.63 -26.17
C LYS A 15 -11.22 5.68 -25.66
N HIS A 16 -10.27 6.17 -24.88
CA HIS A 16 -9.29 5.31 -24.23
C HIS A 16 -9.99 4.35 -23.24
N HIS A 17 -9.65 3.06 -23.30
CA HIS A 17 -10.28 2.02 -22.47
C HIS A 17 -9.34 1.39 -21.43
N GLY A 18 -8.22 2.05 -21.10
CA GLY A 18 -7.23 1.54 -20.14
C GLY A 18 -6.22 0.54 -20.73
N ARG A 19 -6.23 0.32 -22.04
CA ARG A 19 -5.22 -0.53 -22.69
C ARG A 19 -3.84 0.17 -22.68
N PRO A 20 -2.73 -0.56 -22.49
CA PRO A 20 -1.41 0.01 -22.63
C PRO A 20 -1.22 0.76 -23.95
N LEU A 21 -0.50 1.88 -23.92
CA LEU A 21 -0.42 2.77 -25.08
C LEU A 21 0.24 2.12 -26.31
N TRP A 22 1.16 1.18 -26.11
CA TRP A 22 1.76 0.40 -27.19
C TRP A 22 0.75 -0.42 -28.00
N LYS A 23 -0.42 -0.78 -27.43
CA LYS A 23 -1.49 -1.53 -28.12
C LYS A 23 -2.23 -0.70 -29.18
N TYR A 24 -1.99 0.61 -29.26
CA TYR A 24 -2.53 1.46 -30.33
C TYR A 24 -1.76 1.35 -31.66
N LEU A 25 -0.57 0.71 -31.66
CA LEU A 25 0.21 0.38 -32.85
C LEU A 25 0.40 1.57 -33.80
N LEU A 26 1.06 2.62 -33.31
CA LEU A 26 1.42 3.79 -34.13
C LEU A 26 2.33 3.37 -35.29
N THR A 27 2.05 3.89 -36.48
CA THR A 27 2.99 3.80 -37.61
C THR A 27 4.11 4.84 -37.47
N ASN A 28 5.22 4.64 -38.20
CA ASN A 28 6.32 5.61 -38.23
C ASN A 28 5.86 7.02 -38.68
N GLU A 29 4.93 7.09 -39.65
CA GLU A 29 4.33 8.35 -40.10
C GLU A 29 3.49 9.03 -39.01
N GLU A 30 2.69 8.24 -38.26
CA GLU A 30 1.89 8.73 -37.14
C GLU A 30 2.78 9.28 -36.02
N PHE A 31 3.88 8.60 -35.72
CA PHE A 31 4.83 9.04 -34.71
C PHE A 31 5.57 10.33 -35.12
N GLN A 32 5.96 10.47 -36.38
CA GLN A 32 6.55 11.72 -36.89
C GLN A 32 5.55 12.89 -36.80
N ARG A 33 4.27 12.66 -37.11
CA ARG A 33 3.22 13.67 -37.00
C ARG A 33 2.96 14.09 -35.54
N LEU A 34 2.96 13.13 -34.61
CA LEU A 34 2.88 13.42 -33.17
C LEU A 34 4.06 14.30 -32.73
N SER A 35 5.28 13.92 -33.12
CA SER A 35 6.51 14.66 -32.81
C SER A 35 6.43 16.10 -33.32
N PHE A 36 6.03 16.29 -34.57
CA PHE A 36 5.86 17.62 -35.16
C PHE A 36 4.81 18.46 -34.41
N THR A 37 3.69 17.85 -34.02
CA THR A 37 2.62 18.55 -33.28
C THR A 37 3.12 19.07 -31.94
N LEU A 38 3.89 18.26 -31.21
CA LEU A 38 4.43 18.62 -29.90
C LEU A 38 5.59 19.63 -29.99
N GLN A 39 6.42 19.55 -31.02
CA GLN A 39 7.57 20.44 -31.24
C GLN A 39 7.15 21.92 -31.42
N PHE A 40 5.96 22.15 -32.01
CA PHE A 40 5.44 23.49 -32.31
C PHE A 40 4.23 23.90 -31.46
N GLY A 41 3.85 23.13 -30.44
CA GLY A 41 2.70 23.42 -29.58
C GLY A 41 3.02 24.40 -28.44
N ASN A 42 2.05 25.24 -28.04
CA ASN A 42 2.13 26.07 -26.83
C ASN A 42 1.65 25.25 -25.60
N ILE A 43 2.16 25.54 -24.39
CA ILE A 43 1.79 24.86 -23.13
C ILE A 43 0.28 24.85 -22.87
N ASP A 44 -0.42 25.94 -23.22
CA ASP A 44 -1.88 26.07 -23.05
C ASP A 44 -2.68 25.31 -24.13
N THR A 45 -2.01 24.85 -25.18
CA THR A 45 -2.63 24.22 -26.36
C THR A 45 -2.26 22.76 -26.56
N ILE A 46 -1.17 22.31 -25.93
CA ILE A 46 -0.74 20.92 -25.97
C ILE A 46 -1.71 20.08 -25.15
N ASP A 47 -2.29 19.07 -25.77
CA ASP A 47 -3.06 18.07 -25.03
C ASP A 47 -2.10 17.22 -24.20
N PRO A 48 -2.27 17.15 -22.86
CA PRO A 48 -1.42 16.34 -22.00
C PRO A 48 -1.32 14.87 -22.44
N ARG A 49 -2.39 14.30 -23.04
CA ARG A 49 -2.45 12.90 -23.52
C ARG A 49 -1.48 12.64 -24.67
N ASP A 50 -1.27 13.62 -25.54
CA ASP A 50 -0.32 13.53 -26.67
C ASP A 50 1.12 13.41 -26.15
N VAL A 51 1.43 14.15 -25.09
CA VAL A 51 2.73 14.08 -24.41
C VAL A 51 2.95 12.71 -23.79
N THR A 52 1.95 12.17 -23.09
CA THR A 52 2.01 10.80 -22.53
C THR A 52 2.27 9.75 -23.61
N LEU A 53 1.56 9.85 -24.75
CA LEU A 53 1.75 8.95 -25.88
C LEU A 53 3.16 9.04 -26.46
N TYR A 54 3.74 10.25 -26.52
CA TYR A 54 5.10 10.46 -27.01
C TYR A 54 6.14 9.77 -26.12
N TYR A 55 6.04 9.87 -24.79
CA TYR A 55 6.93 9.16 -23.87
C TYR A 55 6.91 7.65 -24.09
N ALA A 56 5.70 7.08 -24.27
CA ALA A 56 5.52 5.66 -24.53
C ALA A 56 6.13 5.24 -25.87
N GLN A 57 5.88 6.01 -26.94
CA GLN A 57 6.37 5.65 -28.28
C GLN A 57 7.89 5.87 -28.42
N TRP A 58 8.43 6.91 -27.78
CA TRP A 58 9.87 7.13 -27.70
C TRP A 58 10.61 5.94 -27.07
N TRP A 59 10.06 5.38 -25.99
CA TRP A 59 10.63 4.20 -25.34
C TRP A 59 10.76 3.01 -26.29
N LYS A 60 9.74 2.82 -27.13
CA LYS A 60 9.67 1.71 -28.09
C LYS A 60 10.63 1.87 -29.27
N GLU A 61 10.64 3.05 -29.88
CA GLU A 61 11.27 3.28 -31.21
C GLU A 61 12.59 4.05 -31.15
N ASN A 62 12.83 4.85 -30.10
CA ASN A 62 13.96 5.80 -30.07
C ASN A 62 15.00 5.46 -29.00
N TYR A 63 14.62 4.74 -27.95
CA TYR A 63 15.58 4.33 -26.92
C TYR A 63 16.67 3.45 -27.53
N ASN A 64 17.93 3.82 -27.28
CA ASN A 64 19.11 3.12 -27.81
C ASN A 64 20.18 2.94 -26.73
N GLY A 65 19.75 2.54 -25.52
CA GLY A 65 20.62 2.29 -24.38
C GLY A 65 20.94 3.53 -23.53
N GLY A 66 21.54 3.29 -22.36
CA GLY A 66 21.81 4.29 -21.32
C GLY A 66 20.66 4.41 -20.32
N ILE A 67 20.82 5.25 -19.29
CA ILE A 67 19.71 5.57 -18.38
C ILE A 67 18.80 6.58 -19.09
N PRO A 68 17.53 6.23 -19.40
CA PRO A 68 16.62 7.19 -20.02
C PRO A 68 16.38 8.35 -19.06
N SER A 69 16.46 9.59 -19.56
CA SER A 69 16.13 10.78 -18.78
C SER A 69 14.99 11.58 -19.42
N LYS A 70 14.31 12.41 -18.61
CA LYS A 70 13.28 13.33 -19.09
C LYS A 70 13.81 14.28 -20.15
N GLN A 71 15.09 14.65 -20.01
CA GLN A 71 15.77 15.56 -20.90
C GLN A 71 16.05 14.89 -22.24
N ASP A 72 16.55 13.65 -22.27
CA ASP A 72 16.80 12.94 -23.54
C ASP A 72 15.53 12.79 -24.38
N ILE A 73 14.39 12.53 -23.73
CA ILE A 73 13.09 12.44 -24.41
C ILE A 73 12.71 13.80 -24.99
N PHE A 74 12.84 14.87 -24.21
CA PHE A 74 12.53 16.22 -24.67
C PHE A 74 13.47 16.69 -25.79
N ASP A 75 14.76 16.38 -25.68
CA ASP A 75 15.78 16.74 -26.67
C ASP A 75 15.60 15.94 -27.96
N SER A 76 15.10 14.70 -27.89
CA SER A 76 14.78 13.89 -29.07
C SER A 76 13.59 14.42 -29.88
N LEU A 77 12.78 15.30 -29.29
CA LEU A 77 11.75 16.07 -30.00
C LEU A 77 12.38 17.21 -30.83
N GLY A 78 13.65 17.54 -30.58
CA GLY A 78 14.31 18.77 -31.05
C GLY A 78 14.00 19.98 -30.16
N GLY A 79 13.50 19.76 -28.93
CA GLY A 79 13.00 20.80 -28.02
C GLY A 79 11.71 21.48 -28.51
N ASN A 80 11.14 22.36 -27.69
CA ASN A 80 10.05 23.24 -28.13
C ASN A 80 10.65 24.51 -28.75
N ILE A 81 10.95 24.45 -30.05
CA ILE A 81 11.71 25.47 -30.79
C ILE A 81 11.02 26.85 -30.77
N ARG A 82 9.70 26.90 -30.53
CA ARG A 82 8.88 28.11 -30.71
C ARG A 82 8.43 28.79 -29.41
N PHE A 83 8.22 28.05 -28.32
CA PHE A 83 7.58 28.56 -27.10
C PHE A 83 8.40 28.34 -25.80
N ASN A 84 9.68 27.94 -25.89
CA ASN A 84 10.60 27.82 -24.75
C ASN A 84 10.09 26.97 -23.57
N LEU A 85 9.34 25.91 -23.88
CA LEU A 85 8.88 24.94 -22.88
C LEU A 85 10.08 24.21 -22.27
N THR A 86 10.10 24.02 -20.96
CA THR A 86 11.16 23.27 -20.28
C THR A 86 10.87 21.77 -20.26
N TYR A 87 11.90 20.93 -20.12
CA TYR A 87 11.70 19.48 -20.00
C TYR A 87 10.85 19.11 -18.76
N ASP A 88 10.90 19.91 -17.68
CA ASP A 88 10.11 19.68 -16.47
C ASP A 88 8.62 20.02 -16.67
N GLU A 89 8.31 21.08 -17.43
CA GLU A 89 6.93 21.39 -17.83
C GLU A 89 6.37 20.33 -18.78
N PHE A 90 7.17 19.86 -19.73
CA PHE A 90 6.79 18.78 -20.64
C PHE A 90 6.50 17.48 -19.85
N TYR A 91 7.34 17.18 -18.85
CA TYR A 91 7.11 16.04 -17.98
C TYR A 91 5.87 16.19 -17.08
N LYS A 92 5.55 17.40 -16.60
CA LYS A 92 4.30 17.67 -15.87
C LYS A 92 3.08 17.40 -16.75
N LEU A 93 3.10 17.85 -18.01
CA LEU A 93 2.05 17.53 -18.98
C LEU A 93 1.93 16.02 -19.20
N ALA A 94 3.04 15.29 -19.35
CA ALA A 94 3.02 13.84 -19.49
C ALA A 94 2.33 13.14 -18.30
N ARG A 95 2.56 13.63 -17.08
CA ARG A 95 1.91 13.12 -15.87
C ARG A 95 0.42 13.44 -15.83
N MET A 96 0.04 14.65 -16.20
CA MET A 96 -1.36 15.06 -16.31
C MET A 96 -2.08 14.22 -17.36
N GLY A 97 -1.48 13.98 -18.53
CA GLY A 97 -2.06 13.15 -19.57
C GLY A 97 -2.27 11.70 -19.13
N ALA A 98 -1.30 11.11 -18.44
CA ALA A 98 -1.43 9.76 -17.89
C ALA A 98 -2.54 9.69 -16.82
N GLN A 99 -2.70 10.73 -16.00
CA GLN A 99 -3.86 10.85 -15.11
C GLN A 99 -5.15 10.94 -15.91
N ILE A 100 -5.26 11.80 -16.92
CA ILE A 100 -6.48 11.91 -17.76
C ILE A 100 -6.82 10.57 -18.43
N LEU A 101 -5.80 9.82 -18.87
CA LEU A 101 -5.95 8.50 -19.49
C LEU A 101 -6.27 7.38 -18.47
N GLY A 102 -6.28 7.66 -17.17
CA GLY A 102 -6.53 6.64 -16.15
C GLY A 102 -5.43 5.58 -16.03
N ILE A 103 -4.19 5.93 -16.41
CA ILE A 103 -3.05 5.03 -16.33
C ILE A 103 -2.70 4.79 -14.87
N LYS A 104 -2.78 3.52 -14.44
CA LYS A 104 -2.39 3.12 -13.08
C LYS A 104 -0.89 3.26 -12.92
N TRP A 105 -0.48 4.10 -11.97
CA TRP A 105 0.92 4.26 -11.62
C TRP A 105 1.49 2.99 -11.00
N ILE A 106 2.71 2.62 -11.41
CA ILE A 106 3.45 1.55 -10.75
C ILE A 106 3.83 2.03 -9.36
N LYS A 107 3.34 1.30 -8.35
CA LYS A 107 3.54 1.60 -6.93
C LYS A 107 4.42 0.52 -6.31
N LYS A 108 5.60 0.91 -5.85
CA LYS A 108 6.43 0.14 -4.90
C LYS A 108 6.52 0.99 -3.62
N GLN A 109 7.71 1.10 -3.03
CA GLN A 109 7.96 2.11 -1.99
C GLN A 109 7.85 3.55 -2.48
N ASN A 110 7.99 3.86 -3.77
CA ASN A 110 7.68 5.19 -4.33
C ASN A 110 6.73 5.03 -5.53
N THR A 111 6.01 6.09 -5.92
CA THR A 111 5.28 6.12 -7.19
C THR A 111 6.24 6.36 -8.35
N LEU A 112 6.44 5.36 -9.21
CA LEU A 112 7.42 5.42 -10.29
C LEU A 112 6.83 6.06 -11.56
N TYR A 113 6.54 7.36 -11.51
CA TYR A 113 5.87 8.10 -12.59
C TYR A 113 6.58 7.96 -13.94
N PHE A 114 7.86 8.33 -14.02
CA PHE A 114 8.64 8.28 -15.26
C PHE A 114 8.74 6.85 -15.81
N LYS A 115 9.02 5.87 -14.94
CA LYS A 115 9.06 4.45 -15.31
C LYS A 115 7.71 3.97 -15.86
N THR A 116 6.61 4.37 -15.23
CA THR A 116 5.26 4.03 -15.70
C THR A 116 5.03 4.55 -17.12
N LEU A 117 5.38 5.81 -17.40
CA LEU A 117 5.22 6.41 -18.73
C LEU A 117 5.98 5.63 -19.82
N LEU A 118 7.23 5.23 -19.53
CA LEU A 118 8.02 4.43 -20.47
C LEU A 118 7.43 3.05 -20.69
N LEU A 119 7.01 2.36 -19.62
CA LEU A 119 6.43 1.01 -19.70
C LEU A 119 5.06 0.98 -20.39
N GLN A 120 4.38 2.11 -20.54
CA GLN A 120 3.22 2.21 -21.45
C GLN A 120 3.59 1.98 -22.91
N GLY A 121 4.88 2.15 -23.27
CA GLY A 121 5.46 1.79 -24.56
C GLY A 121 5.77 0.29 -24.72
N GLY A 122 5.63 -0.51 -23.66
CA GLY A 122 5.99 -1.92 -23.66
C GLY A 122 7.50 -2.12 -23.68
N LEU A 123 8.00 -2.83 -24.69
CA LEU A 123 9.40 -3.19 -24.83
C LEU A 123 10.16 -2.18 -25.70
N PRO A 124 11.43 -1.86 -25.39
CA PRO A 124 12.27 -1.01 -26.24
C PRO A 124 12.76 -1.79 -27.47
N LEU A 125 11.88 -1.97 -28.46
CA LEU A 125 12.10 -2.90 -29.58
C LEU A 125 13.36 -2.60 -30.37
N LYS A 126 13.60 -1.33 -30.71
CA LYS A 126 14.80 -0.93 -31.44
C LYS A 126 16.07 -1.38 -30.72
N HIS A 127 16.17 -1.11 -29.42
CA HIS A 127 17.33 -1.47 -28.61
C HIS A 127 17.53 -2.98 -28.46
N ILE A 128 16.45 -3.75 -28.30
CA ILE A 128 16.52 -5.21 -28.20
C ILE A 128 16.93 -5.82 -29.55
N SER A 129 16.39 -5.31 -30.66
CA SER A 129 16.72 -5.78 -32.01
C SER A 129 18.21 -5.59 -32.33
N GLU A 130 18.77 -4.42 -32.02
CA GLU A 130 20.16 -4.07 -32.24
C GLU A 130 21.12 -4.92 -31.37
N ASN A 131 20.62 -5.49 -30.25
CA ASN A 131 21.41 -6.27 -29.27
C ASN A 131 20.90 -7.72 -29.08
N HIS A 132 20.24 -8.30 -30.09
CA HIS A 132 19.45 -9.55 -29.97
C HIS A 132 20.18 -10.72 -29.28
N GLY A 133 21.46 -10.97 -29.61
CA GLY A 133 22.22 -12.11 -29.05
C GLY A 133 22.44 -12.00 -27.55
N ASN A 134 22.77 -10.80 -27.06
CA ASN A 134 23.01 -10.52 -25.65
C ASN A 134 21.70 -10.64 -24.84
N TYR A 135 20.61 -10.08 -25.36
CA TYR A 135 19.28 -10.18 -24.74
C TYR A 135 18.78 -11.62 -24.67
N LYS A 136 19.01 -12.42 -25.72
CA LYS A 136 18.65 -13.84 -25.73
C LYS A 136 19.36 -14.61 -24.61
N ALA A 137 20.69 -14.50 -24.55
CA ALA A 137 21.49 -15.17 -23.51
C ALA A 137 21.08 -14.72 -22.10
N PHE A 138 20.85 -13.42 -21.92
CA PHE A 138 20.37 -12.87 -20.67
C PHE A 138 19.01 -13.42 -20.24
N LEU A 139 18.00 -13.35 -21.11
CA LEU A 139 16.64 -13.83 -20.81
C LEU A 139 16.61 -15.32 -20.52
N GLU A 140 17.43 -16.11 -21.21
CA GLU A 140 17.60 -17.53 -20.95
C GLU A 140 18.22 -17.82 -19.58
N ALA A 141 19.19 -17.02 -19.12
CA ALA A 141 19.78 -17.15 -17.79
C ALA A 141 18.81 -16.69 -16.69
N VAL A 142 18.08 -15.60 -16.93
CA VAL A 142 17.02 -15.14 -16.02
C VAL A 142 15.90 -16.18 -15.92
N LEU A 143 15.53 -16.85 -17.02
CA LEU A 143 14.52 -17.91 -17.02
C LEU A 143 14.95 -19.11 -16.15
N GLU A 144 16.22 -19.51 -16.18
CA GLU A 144 16.76 -20.57 -15.31
C GLU A 144 16.70 -20.23 -13.81
N GLU A 145 16.77 -18.95 -13.47
CA GLU A 145 16.64 -18.47 -12.10
C GLU A 145 15.20 -18.53 -11.57
N GLN A 146 14.20 -18.62 -12.45
CA GLN A 146 12.76 -18.57 -12.10
C GLN A 146 12.48 -17.44 -11.08
N PRO A 147 12.75 -16.16 -11.44
CA PRO A 147 12.62 -15.03 -10.53
C PRO A 147 11.16 -14.62 -10.33
N GLU A 148 10.83 -14.27 -9.09
CA GLU A 148 9.58 -13.58 -8.76
C GLU A 148 9.77 -12.05 -8.80
N THR A 149 10.99 -11.58 -8.51
CA THR A 149 11.38 -10.17 -8.45
C THR A 149 12.68 -9.90 -9.19
N ILE A 150 12.96 -8.63 -9.53
CA ILE A 150 14.22 -8.25 -10.20
C ILE A 150 15.42 -8.52 -9.30
N GLU A 151 15.21 -8.34 -8.00
CA GLU A 151 16.17 -8.57 -6.93
C GLU A 151 16.65 -10.04 -6.84
N ASP A 152 16.02 -10.98 -7.56
CA ASP A 152 16.46 -12.37 -7.66
C ASP A 152 17.65 -12.58 -8.60
N PHE A 153 17.83 -11.72 -9.60
CA PHE A 153 18.89 -11.87 -10.60
C PHE A 153 19.76 -10.62 -10.79
N MET A 154 19.30 -9.43 -10.38
CA MET A 154 20.04 -8.19 -10.64
C MET A 154 21.41 -8.10 -9.96
N PHE A 155 21.69 -8.95 -8.97
CA PHE A 155 22.98 -9.01 -8.28
C PHE A 155 23.89 -10.13 -8.80
N LYS A 156 23.38 -10.99 -9.68
CA LYS A 156 24.13 -12.11 -10.24
C LYS A 156 24.96 -11.60 -11.41
N THR A 157 26.22 -11.24 -11.15
CA THR A 157 27.14 -10.68 -12.17
C THR A 157 27.25 -11.56 -13.41
N HIS A 158 27.27 -12.88 -13.26
CA HIS A 158 27.28 -13.82 -14.39
C HIS A 158 26.03 -13.74 -15.29
N ILE A 159 24.91 -13.21 -14.78
CA ILE A 159 23.68 -12.95 -15.54
C ILE A 159 23.75 -11.53 -16.12
N ILE A 160 24.02 -10.53 -15.28
CA ILE A 160 23.96 -9.12 -15.66
C ILE A 160 25.03 -8.75 -16.70
N ASP A 161 26.22 -9.33 -16.61
CA ASP A 161 27.32 -9.13 -17.55
C ASP A 161 26.98 -9.63 -18.98
N LEU A 162 25.91 -10.42 -19.15
CA LEU A 162 25.41 -10.82 -20.47
C LEU A 162 24.78 -9.65 -21.24
N LEU A 163 24.31 -8.61 -20.54
CA LEU A 163 23.79 -7.41 -21.16
C LEU A 163 24.89 -6.38 -21.41
N PRO A 164 24.82 -5.60 -22.51
CA PRO A 164 25.68 -4.43 -22.71
C PRO A 164 25.58 -3.47 -21.52
N LYS A 165 26.67 -2.77 -21.17
CA LYS A 165 26.68 -1.78 -20.07
C LYS A 165 25.55 -0.74 -20.20
N SER A 166 25.21 -0.34 -21.42
CA SER A 166 24.11 0.59 -21.69
C SER A 166 22.71 0.01 -21.36
N SER A 167 22.57 -1.31 -21.28
CA SER A 167 21.31 -2.02 -21.00
C SER A 167 21.17 -2.47 -19.54
N GLN A 168 22.20 -2.28 -18.71
CA GLN A 168 22.25 -2.76 -17.33
C GLN A 168 21.51 -1.80 -16.38
N ASN A 169 20.18 -1.72 -16.50
CA ASN A 169 19.36 -0.84 -15.66
C ASN A 169 18.01 -1.47 -15.24
N ASP A 170 17.45 -0.97 -14.13
CA ASP A 170 16.21 -1.45 -13.50
C ASP A 170 14.97 -1.45 -14.43
N ILE A 171 14.96 -0.62 -15.47
CA ILE A 171 13.82 -0.55 -16.41
C ILE A 171 13.91 -1.72 -17.40
N ILE A 172 15.11 -2.00 -17.90
CA ILE A 172 15.37 -3.18 -18.74
C ILE A 172 15.14 -4.46 -17.96
N TYR A 173 15.63 -4.56 -16.72
CA TYR A 173 15.42 -5.74 -15.88
C TYR A 173 13.94 -6.02 -15.63
N GLU A 174 13.11 -4.98 -15.43
CA GLU A 174 11.66 -5.16 -15.27
C GLU A 174 11.02 -5.69 -16.55
N ASN A 175 11.33 -5.12 -17.72
CA ASN A 175 10.83 -5.62 -18.99
C ASN A 175 11.22 -7.07 -19.25
N CYS A 176 12.47 -7.42 -18.96
CA CYS A 176 12.95 -8.79 -19.08
C CYS A 176 12.25 -9.75 -18.11
N LEU A 177 12.00 -9.31 -16.87
CA LEU A 177 11.23 -10.09 -15.89
C LEU A 177 9.80 -10.34 -16.37
N GLU A 178 9.13 -9.33 -16.93
CA GLU A 178 7.77 -9.47 -17.48
C GLU A 178 7.73 -10.46 -18.66
N ILE A 179 8.73 -10.43 -19.56
CA ILE A 179 8.87 -11.44 -20.63
C ILE A 179 9.01 -12.84 -20.02
N VAL A 180 9.93 -13.01 -19.07
CA VAL A 180 10.18 -14.31 -18.43
C VAL A 180 8.94 -14.83 -17.70
N LYS A 181 8.21 -13.95 -16.98
CA LYS A 181 6.94 -14.31 -16.33
C LYS A 181 5.87 -14.72 -17.33
N SER A 182 5.72 -13.98 -18.43
CA SER A 182 4.76 -14.32 -19.50
C SER A 182 5.04 -15.71 -20.08
N ILE A 183 6.32 -16.06 -20.26
CA ILE A 183 6.74 -17.40 -20.71
C ILE A 183 6.51 -18.47 -19.64
N LEU A 184 6.85 -18.21 -18.36
CA LEU A 184 6.66 -19.15 -17.25
C LEU A 184 5.18 -19.42 -16.96
N ASN A 185 4.31 -18.41 -17.12
CA ASN A 185 2.87 -18.48 -16.89
C ASN A 185 2.09 -18.93 -18.13
N ASN A 186 2.73 -18.93 -19.31
CA ASN A 186 2.14 -19.29 -20.60
C ASN A 186 0.91 -18.43 -20.98
N ASP A 187 0.98 -17.12 -20.74
CA ASP A 187 -0.14 -16.18 -20.98
C ASP A 187 -0.09 -15.48 -22.36
N GLY A 188 1.06 -15.50 -23.04
CA GLY A 188 1.23 -14.98 -24.40
C GLY A 188 1.08 -13.46 -24.54
N GLU A 189 1.14 -12.69 -23.44
CA GLU A 189 0.84 -11.25 -23.47
C GLU A 189 1.75 -10.45 -24.43
N TYR A 190 3.04 -10.81 -24.46
CA TYR A 190 4.06 -10.12 -25.25
C TYR A 190 4.31 -10.76 -26.63
N ASP A 191 3.61 -11.85 -26.98
CA ASP A 191 3.86 -12.60 -28.22
C ASP A 191 3.74 -11.68 -29.45
N LYS A 192 2.71 -10.83 -29.53
CA LYS A 192 2.52 -9.91 -30.67
C LYS A 192 3.63 -8.86 -30.81
N LEU A 193 4.24 -8.43 -29.70
CA LEU A 193 5.37 -7.50 -29.72
C LEU A 193 6.64 -8.22 -30.17
N LEU A 194 6.88 -9.42 -29.62
CA LEU A 194 8.06 -10.22 -29.95
C LEU A 194 8.00 -10.82 -31.36
N GLU A 195 6.82 -10.95 -31.95
CA GLU A 195 6.62 -11.40 -33.34
C GLU A 195 6.70 -10.26 -34.38
N SER A 196 6.91 -9.01 -33.94
CA SER A 196 6.94 -7.85 -34.85
C SER A 196 8.18 -7.78 -35.74
N GLU A 197 9.29 -8.40 -35.33
CA GLU A 197 10.55 -8.48 -36.07
C GLU A 197 11.14 -9.90 -36.00
N ASP A 198 11.83 -10.32 -37.05
CA ASP A 198 12.39 -11.68 -37.15
C ASP A 198 13.40 -11.98 -36.02
N SER A 199 14.23 -11.00 -35.64
CA SER A 199 15.21 -11.14 -34.55
C SER A 199 14.56 -11.36 -33.17
N LEU A 200 13.36 -10.84 -32.94
CA LEU A 200 12.64 -10.97 -31.68
C LEU A 200 11.87 -12.30 -31.60
N LYS A 201 11.43 -12.82 -32.75
CA LYS A 201 10.74 -14.10 -32.86
C LYS A 201 11.62 -15.28 -32.45
N ASP A 202 12.91 -15.19 -32.76
CA ASP A 202 13.93 -16.17 -32.35
C ASP A 202 14.11 -16.21 -30.82
N ILE A 203 14.02 -15.06 -30.14
CA ILE A 203 14.11 -14.97 -28.67
C ILE A 203 12.91 -15.67 -28.03
N SER A 204 11.69 -15.34 -28.47
CA SER A 204 10.46 -15.96 -27.93
C SER A 204 10.47 -17.48 -28.11
N SER A 205 10.85 -17.96 -29.29
CA SER A 205 10.92 -19.40 -29.60
C SER A 205 11.93 -20.12 -28.72
N ALA A 206 13.12 -19.55 -28.50
CA ALA A 206 14.14 -20.13 -27.65
C ALA A 206 13.71 -20.24 -26.17
N LEU A 207 13.06 -19.20 -25.64
CA LEU A 207 12.56 -19.19 -24.27
C LEU A 207 11.46 -20.23 -24.04
N LYS A 208 10.53 -20.41 -24.99
CA LYS A 208 9.48 -21.44 -24.92
C LYS A 208 10.04 -22.86 -24.94
N VAL A 209 11.11 -23.12 -25.71
CA VAL A 209 11.80 -24.42 -25.71
C VAL A 209 12.50 -24.66 -24.37
N LYS A 210 13.19 -23.64 -23.86
CA LYS A 210 13.95 -23.74 -22.61
C LYS A 210 13.04 -23.92 -21.41
N SER A 211 11.92 -23.19 -21.33
CA SER A 211 10.97 -23.30 -20.22
C SER A 211 10.37 -24.71 -20.08
N ALA A 212 10.11 -25.40 -21.19
CA ALA A 212 9.62 -26.77 -21.20
C ALA A 212 10.60 -27.79 -20.59
N SER A 213 11.89 -27.45 -20.48
CA SER A 213 12.94 -28.31 -19.94
C SER A 213 13.27 -28.08 -18.46
N LEU A 214 12.74 -27.02 -17.84
CA LEU A 214 13.11 -26.61 -16.48
C LEU A 214 12.29 -27.34 -15.40
N THR A 215 12.98 -27.73 -14.31
CA THR A 215 12.33 -28.20 -13.08
C THR A 215 12.07 -27.03 -12.13
N LYS A 216 10.93 -27.06 -11.43
CA LYS A 216 10.51 -25.97 -10.54
C LYS A 216 11.45 -25.86 -9.33
N LYS A 217 12.07 -24.70 -9.12
CA LYS A 217 12.90 -24.42 -7.94
C LYS A 217 12.02 -24.08 -6.73
N ILE A 218 12.35 -24.61 -5.55
CA ILE A 218 11.76 -24.21 -4.26
C ILE A 218 12.74 -23.23 -3.61
N LYS A 219 12.38 -21.96 -3.52
CA LYS A 219 13.19 -20.91 -2.87
C LYS A 219 12.73 -20.71 -1.43
N GLN A 220 13.68 -20.57 -0.50
CA GLN A 220 13.40 -20.04 0.84
C GLN A 220 13.37 -18.51 0.78
N SER A 221 12.34 -17.89 1.33
CA SER A 221 12.11 -16.45 1.20
C SER A 221 12.81 -15.68 2.32
N LYS A 222 14.10 -15.36 2.15
CA LYS A 222 14.76 -14.37 3.03
C LYS A 222 14.23 -12.97 2.70
N THR A 223 14.06 -12.14 3.74
CA THR A 223 13.76 -10.71 3.57
C THR A 223 14.89 -9.97 2.85
N LYS A 224 14.55 -9.28 1.76
CA LYS A 224 15.51 -8.56 0.91
C LYS A 224 15.51 -7.07 1.21
N ASN A 225 16.02 -6.69 2.38
CA ASN A 225 16.08 -5.29 2.82
C ASN A 225 17.48 -4.72 2.56
N TYR A 226 17.57 -3.53 1.96
CA TYR A 226 18.82 -2.96 1.47
C TYR A 226 19.02 -1.52 1.93
N TRP A 227 20.19 -1.21 2.49
CA TRP A 227 20.65 0.16 2.63
C TRP A 227 21.39 0.58 1.36
N LEU A 228 20.94 1.67 0.75
CA LEU A 228 21.45 2.18 -0.51
C LEU A 228 22.10 3.55 -0.30
N LEU A 229 23.39 3.66 -0.59
CA LEU A 229 24.13 4.90 -0.70
C LEU A 229 23.92 5.48 -2.11
N SER A 230 23.36 6.68 -2.20
CA SER A 230 23.03 7.32 -3.48
C SER A 230 23.86 8.55 -3.74
N PHE A 231 24.35 8.66 -4.97
CA PHE A 231 25.04 9.82 -5.53
C PHE A 231 24.12 10.54 -6.53
N LYS A 232 23.14 11.31 -6.03
CA LYS A 232 22.16 12.03 -6.86
C LYS A 232 22.22 13.53 -6.58
N ASN A 233 22.09 14.35 -7.62
CA ASN A 233 22.01 15.82 -7.51
C ASN A 233 23.15 16.48 -6.71
N ASN A 234 24.37 15.93 -6.79
CA ASN A 234 25.53 16.35 -5.98
C ASN A 234 25.38 16.19 -4.46
N GLU A 235 24.33 15.48 -4.00
CA GLU A 235 24.13 15.11 -2.60
C GLU A 235 24.33 13.60 -2.42
N CYS A 236 24.88 13.23 -1.25
CA CYS A 236 25.20 11.85 -0.92
C CYS A 236 24.42 11.45 0.35
N ASN A 237 23.40 10.60 0.17
CA ASN A 237 22.49 10.19 1.24
C ASN A 237 22.34 8.67 1.24
N ILE A 238 22.02 8.10 2.41
CA ILE A 238 21.75 6.66 2.57
C ILE A 238 20.26 6.46 2.87
N PHE A 239 19.62 5.49 2.23
CA PHE A 239 18.21 5.17 2.48
C PHE A 239 17.93 3.67 2.52
N LEU A 240 16.87 3.29 3.22
CA LEU A 240 16.40 1.92 3.34
C LEU A 240 15.36 1.60 2.25
N ARG A 241 15.66 0.57 1.46
CA ARG A 241 14.74 -0.05 0.50
C ARG A 241 14.24 -1.40 1.03
N LEU A 242 12.93 -1.59 1.07
CA LEU A 242 12.27 -2.83 1.47
C LEU A 242 11.94 -3.66 0.22
N GLY A 243 12.56 -4.83 0.07
CA GLY A 243 12.34 -5.75 -1.05
C GLY A 243 11.14 -6.66 -0.83
N LEU A 244 9.95 -6.07 -0.72
CA LEU A 244 8.68 -6.82 -0.67
C LEU A 244 8.15 -7.09 -2.09
N ALA A 245 7.74 -8.33 -2.35
CA ALA A 245 7.12 -8.76 -3.59
C ALA A 245 5.64 -8.35 -3.65
N ASN A 246 5.09 -8.33 -4.87
CA ASN A 246 3.68 -8.00 -5.09
C ASN A 246 2.72 -9.11 -4.65
N THR A 247 3.20 -10.36 -4.66
CA THR A 247 2.41 -11.53 -4.30
C THR A 247 3.26 -12.55 -3.57
N TYR A 248 2.66 -13.26 -2.62
CA TYR A 248 3.28 -14.31 -1.82
C TYR A 248 2.40 -15.55 -1.75
N THR A 249 2.99 -16.73 -1.67
CA THR A 249 2.28 -17.92 -1.17
C THR A 249 2.19 -17.88 0.35
N LYS A 250 1.31 -18.70 0.93
CA LYS A 250 1.22 -18.87 2.38
C LYS A 250 2.58 -19.15 3.01
N ASP A 251 3.34 -20.07 2.44
CA ASP A 251 4.62 -20.52 3.01
C ASP A 251 5.65 -19.40 2.95
N THR A 252 5.79 -18.74 1.80
CA THR A 252 6.74 -17.63 1.63
C THR A 252 6.44 -16.42 2.53
N LEU A 253 5.16 -16.08 2.73
CA LEU A 253 4.79 -15.01 3.66
C LEU A 253 5.05 -15.43 5.11
N SER A 254 4.81 -16.70 5.45
CA SER A 254 5.07 -17.22 6.80
C SER A 254 6.55 -17.17 7.15
N ASP A 255 7.43 -17.49 6.20
CA ASP A 255 8.88 -17.38 6.36
C ASP A 255 9.32 -15.93 6.60
N ILE A 256 8.74 -14.97 5.86
CA ILE A 256 9.05 -13.55 5.99
C ILE A 256 8.58 -12.96 7.33
N LEU A 257 7.41 -13.39 7.80
CA LEU A 257 6.82 -12.93 9.07
C LEU A 257 7.36 -13.69 10.28
N GLY A 258 7.99 -14.85 10.09
CA GLY A 258 8.47 -15.71 11.18
C GLY A 258 7.35 -16.45 11.93
N PHE A 259 6.12 -16.48 11.39
CA PHE A 259 4.98 -17.21 11.94
C PHE A 259 3.96 -17.58 10.85
N GLU A 260 3.06 -18.53 11.13
CA GLU A 260 2.12 -19.05 10.13
C GLU A 260 1.08 -18.01 9.66
N ALA A 261 1.02 -17.78 8.35
CA ALA A 261 0.09 -16.85 7.71
C ALA A 261 -1.28 -17.50 7.41
N LEU A 262 -2.21 -17.46 8.37
CA LEU A 262 -3.56 -18.05 8.26
C LEU A 262 -4.68 -17.05 7.95
N GLU A 263 -4.48 -15.80 8.34
CA GLU A 263 -5.51 -14.77 8.43
C GLU A 263 -5.78 -14.12 7.05
N ARG A 264 -6.83 -13.30 6.98
CA ARG A 264 -7.24 -12.64 5.73
C ARG A 264 -6.30 -11.51 5.34
N ASP A 265 -5.76 -10.79 6.30
CA ASP A 265 -4.82 -9.72 6.07
C ASP A 265 -3.79 -9.55 7.19
N TYR A 266 -2.68 -8.88 6.85
CA TYR A 266 -1.59 -8.57 7.77
C TYR A 266 -1.11 -7.15 7.51
N GLN A 267 -1.24 -6.26 8.50
CA GLN A 267 -0.82 -4.86 8.38
C GLN A 267 0.64 -4.72 8.84
N PHE A 268 1.55 -4.42 7.93
CA PHE A 268 2.99 -4.30 8.22
C PHE A 268 3.39 -2.85 8.49
N PHE A 269 3.98 -2.61 9.66
CA PHE A 269 4.41 -1.30 10.13
C PHE A 269 5.92 -1.22 10.28
N MET A 270 6.48 -0.06 9.92
CA MET A 270 7.84 0.33 10.24
C MET A 270 7.82 1.64 11.02
N ASP A 271 8.30 1.57 12.25
CA ASP A 271 8.14 2.50 13.35
C ASP A 271 6.65 2.79 13.57
N ASP A 272 6.11 3.83 12.95
CA ASP A 272 4.69 4.22 13.08
C ASP A 272 3.98 4.34 11.74
N ASN A 273 4.66 3.96 10.66
CA ASN A 273 4.17 4.07 9.30
C ASN A 273 3.64 2.71 8.83
N LEU A 274 2.34 2.65 8.46
CA LEU A 274 1.79 1.52 7.72
C LEU A 274 2.45 1.48 6.35
N VAL A 275 3.35 0.52 6.14
CA VAL A 275 4.08 0.37 4.87
C VAL A 275 3.19 -0.32 3.84
N CYS A 276 2.64 -1.48 4.20
CA CYS A 276 1.77 -2.26 3.32
C CYS A 276 0.81 -3.17 4.09
N VAL A 277 -0.19 -3.71 3.38
CA VAL A 277 -1.09 -4.76 3.88
C VAL A 277 -0.96 -5.98 2.97
N PHE A 278 -0.66 -7.15 3.53
CA PHE A 278 -0.68 -8.41 2.81
C PHE A 278 -2.10 -8.98 2.87
N ARG A 279 -2.80 -9.05 1.74
CA ARG A 279 -4.21 -9.49 1.65
C ARG A 279 -4.33 -10.84 0.97
N LYS A 280 -5.02 -11.79 1.58
CA LYS A 280 -5.30 -13.10 1.00
C LYS A 280 -6.29 -13.00 -0.16
N MET A 281 -5.95 -13.59 -1.29
CA MET A 281 -6.76 -13.68 -2.51
C MET A 281 -7.56 -14.99 -2.54
N ALA A 282 -8.59 -15.08 -3.40
CA ALA A 282 -9.40 -16.29 -3.61
C ALA A 282 -8.58 -17.55 -3.92
N ASN A 283 -7.45 -17.39 -4.62
CA ASN A 283 -6.54 -18.48 -4.96
C ASN A 283 -5.65 -18.96 -3.78
N GLY A 284 -5.77 -18.33 -2.60
CA GLY A 284 -5.01 -18.64 -1.40
C GLY A 284 -3.64 -17.96 -1.30
N GLN A 285 -3.19 -17.25 -2.33
CA GLN A 285 -2.00 -16.40 -2.28
C GLN A 285 -2.30 -15.07 -1.58
N PHE A 286 -1.28 -14.32 -1.22
CA PHE A 286 -1.37 -12.99 -0.61
C PHE A 286 -0.89 -11.94 -1.60
N LYS A 287 -1.62 -10.84 -1.76
CA LYS A 287 -1.25 -9.65 -2.54
C LYS A 287 -0.77 -8.55 -1.60
N THR A 288 0.26 -7.83 -2.00
CA THR A 288 0.82 -6.71 -1.22
C THR A 288 0.20 -5.38 -1.66
N ASP A 289 -0.55 -4.74 -0.77
CA ASP A 289 -1.13 -3.41 -0.98
C ASP A 289 -0.28 -2.34 -0.30
N TRP A 290 0.39 -1.49 -1.08
CA TRP A 290 1.28 -0.43 -0.57
C TRP A 290 0.51 0.81 -0.10
N TYR A 291 0.89 1.36 1.07
CA TYR A 291 0.25 2.52 1.70
C TYR A 291 1.17 3.73 1.86
N ASN A 292 2.34 3.58 2.50
CA ASN A 292 3.29 4.68 2.69
C ASN A 292 4.46 4.59 1.69
N GLN A 293 4.75 5.71 1.03
CA GLN A 293 5.38 5.78 -0.29
C GLN A 293 6.72 6.55 -0.31
N GLU A 294 7.48 6.58 0.79
CA GLU A 294 8.79 7.22 0.81
C GLU A 294 9.89 6.26 1.25
N ASN A 295 11.03 6.31 0.54
CA ASN A 295 12.26 5.68 1.02
C ASN A 295 12.64 6.32 2.35
N LYS A 296 12.85 5.49 3.37
CA LYS A 296 13.27 6.00 4.67
C LYS A 296 14.75 6.37 4.59
N GLU A 297 15.04 7.67 4.58
CA GLU A 297 16.40 8.17 4.74
C GLU A 297 16.98 7.71 6.09
N TRP A 298 18.25 7.35 6.08
CA TRP A 298 18.95 6.94 7.29
C TRP A 298 19.21 8.14 8.18
N ASP A 299 18.69 8.10 9.40
CA ASP A 299 19.03 9.06 10.44
C ASP A 299 20.16 8.48 11.30
N LEU A 300 21.34 9.12 11.26
CA LEU A 300 22.54 8.72 12.02
C LEU A 300 22.28 8.60 13.52
N SER A 301 21.27 9.30 14.03
CA SER A 301 20.89 9.32 15.45
C SER A 301 19.89 8.24 15.84
N THR A 302 19.43 7.43 14.88
CA THR A 302 18.45 6.35 15.08
C THR A 302 19.08 4.98 14.92
N GLY A 303 18.77 4.07 15.85
CA GLY A 303 19.16 2.66 15.77
C GLY A 303 18.36 1.88 14.71
N LEU A 304 18.41 0.55 14.80
CA LEU A 304 17.61 -0.34 13.92
C LEU A 304 16.13 0.10 13.90
N PRO A 305 15.50 0.22 12.71
CA PRO A 305 14.09 0.58 12.62
C PRO A 305 13.21 -0.44 13.34
N TYR A 306 12.16 0.03 14.01
CA TYR A 306 11.24 -0.84 14.71
C TYR A 306 10.22 -1.41 13.72
N THR A 307 10.01 -2.73 13.65
CA THR A 307 9.07 -3.33 12.70
C THR A 307 8.13 -4.31 13.37
N TYR A 308 6.86 -4.30 12.99
CA TYR A 308 5.84 -5.19 13.55
C TYR A 308 4.67 -5.38 12.57
N VAL A 309 3.89 -6.42 12.83
CA VAL A 309 2.63 -6.67 12.13
C VAL A 309 1.47 -6.61 13.11
N ILE A 310 0.36 -6.01 12.69
CA ILE A 310 -0.92 -6.07 13.38
C ILE A 310 -1.86 -6.97 12.58
N CYS A 311 -2.45 -7.95 13.26
CA CYS A 311 -3.50 -8.81 12.74
C CYS A 311 -4.47 -9.17 13.87
N ASN A 312 -5.79 -9.10 13.62
CA ASN A 312 -6.82 -9.36 14.62
C ASN A 312 -6.57 -8.63 15.95
N GLU A 313 -6.20 -7.34 15.89
CA GLU A 313 -5.86 -6.49 17.05
C GLU A 313 -4.63 -6.93 17.86
N LYS A 314 -3.94 -8.00 17.43
CA LYS A 314 -2.72 -8.46 18.07
C LYS A 314 -1.51 -7.91 17.32
N LYS A 315 -0.63 -7.26 18.07
CA LYS A 315 0.67 -6.79 17.59
C LYS A 315 1.73 -7.87 17.79
N THR A 316 2.48 -8.17 16.73
CA THR A 316 3.61 -9.10 16.73
C THR A 316 4.85 -8.37 16.22
N GLU A 317 5.89 -8.27 17.06
CA GLU A 317 7.16 -7.63 16.68
C GLU A 317 7.98 -8.52 15.75
N LEU A 318 8.70 -7.88 14.83
CA LEU A 318 9.61 -8.51 13.87
C LEU A 318 11.03 -7.96 14.09
N PRO A 319 11.74 -8.34 15.17
CA PRO A 319 12.97 -7.68 15.59
C PRO A 319 14.15 -7.84 14.62
N ASP A 320 14.16 -8.93 13.83
CA ASP A 320 15.25 -9.28 12.92
C ASP A 320 14.89 -9.04 11.43
N TYR A 321 13.83 -8.28 11.18
CA TYR A 321 13.39 -7.96 9.81
C TYR A 321 14.43 -7.11 9.08
N ILE A 322 15.01 -6.10 9.76
CA ILE A 322 16.13 -5.29 9.29
C ILE A 322 17.34 -5.68 10.12
N GLN A 323 18.39 -6.20 9.47
CA GLN A 323 19.46 -6.94 10.15
C GLN A 323 20.76 -6.14 10.31
N THR A 324 20.85 -4.98 9.69
CA THR A 324 22.07 -4.16 9.65
C THR A 324 21.67 -2.70 9.53
N ILE A 325 22.50 -1.81 10.03
CA ILE A 325 22.45 -0.36 9.78
C ILE A 325 23.81 0.10 9.28
N PRO A 326 23.87 1.18 8.48
CA PRO A 326 25.15 1.78 8.11
C PRO A 326 25.93 2.21 9.37
N ASN A 327 27.25 2.08 9.32
CA ASN A 327 28.15 2.59 10.35
C ASN A 327 29.20 3.48 9.66
N LEU A 328 29.31 4.73 10.11
CA LEU A 328 30.28 5.70 9.57
C LEU A 328 31.53 5.84 10.44
N GLU A 329 31.63 5.12 11.55
CA GLU A 329 32.82 5.14 12.42
C GLU A 329 33.87 4.12 11.97
N GLU A 330 33.47 3.11 11.18
CA GLU A 330 34.34 2.04 10.68
C GLU A 330 34.24 1.91 9.16
N PRO A 331 35.25 1.33 8.48
CA PRO A 331 35.18 1.03 7.06
C PRO A 331 34.02 0.07 6.74
N SER A 332 33.25 0.37 5.70
CA SER A 332 32.07 -0.40 5.29
C SER A 332 32.15 -0.79 3.81
N LEU A 333 31.70 -2.01 3.50
CA LEU A 333 31.71 -2.55 2.15
C LEU A 333 30.40 -2.24 1.43
N TRP A 334 30.51 -1.79 0.19
CA TRP A 334 29.39 -1.45 -0.66
C TRP A 334 29.53 -2.15 -2.01
N ALA A 335 28.46 -2.78 -2.48
CA ALA A 335 28.40 -3.41 -3.80
C ALA A 335 27.55 -2.57 -4.75
N ARG A 336 27.93 -2.51 -6.03
CA ARG A 336 27.17 -1.72 -7.01
C ARG A 336 25.73 -2.23 -7.11
N PHE A 337 24.76 -1.34 -6.93
CA PHE A 337 23.32 -1.64 -7.06
C PHE A 337 22.80 -1.16 -8.42
N ASN A 338 23.15 0.08 -8.78
CA ASN A 338 23.01 0.64 -10.13
C ASN A 338 24.08 1.73 -10.35
N ASP A 339 24.00 2.51 -11.42
CA ASP A 339 25.01 3.53 -11.74
C ASP A 339 25.17 4.63 -10.69
N LYS A 340 24.13 4.89 -9.89
CA LYS A 340 24.11 5.98 -8.91
C LYS A 340 23.98 5.49 -7.47
N GLU A 341 23.76 4.20 -7.27
CA GLU A 341 23.41 3.63 -5.98
C GLU A 341 24.28 2.41 -5.67
N TRP A 342 24.71 2.31 -4.42
CA TRP A 342 25.52 1.22 -3.91
C TRP A 342 24.85 0.61 -2.69
N ARG A 343 24.84 -0.72 -2.59
CA ARG A 343 24.21 -1.48 -1.50
C ARG A 343 25.22 -1.82 -0.43
N LEU A 344 24.87 -1.55 0.84
CA LEU A 344 25.67 -1.97 1.99
C LEU A 344 25.76 -3.51 2.07
N ILE A 345 26.97 -4.01 2.25
CA ILE A 345 27.27 -5.42 2.51
C ILE A 345 27.75 -5.55 3.96
N LYS A 346 27.15 -6.48 4.70
CA LYS A 346 27.42 -6.67 6.14
C LYS A 346 28.84 -7.17 6.41
N GLY A 347 29.40 -7.99 5.50
CA GLY A 347 30.73 -8.58 5.62
C GLY A 347 31.81 -7.88 4.81
N TYR A 348 32.96 -8.55 4.75
CA TYR A 348 34.16 -8.09 4.02
C TYR A 348 34.25 -8.63 2.59
N ALA A 349 33.31 -9.48 2.18
CA ALA A 349 33.31 -10.14 0.89
C ALA A 349 32.02 -9.83 0.12
N ALA A 350 32.14 -9.52 -1.17
CA ALA A 350 31.01 -9.34 -2.07
C ALA A 350 31.18 -10.18 -3.34
N SER A 351 30.08 -10.77 -3.82
CA SER A 351 30.04 -11.51 -5.08
C SER A 351 30.08 -10.61 -6.33
N ASN A 352 29.79 -9.33 -6.16
CA ASN A 352 29.95 -8.33 -7.20
C ASN A 352 31.44 -8.11 -7.52
N LYS A 353 31.80 -8.06 -8.81
CA LYS A 353 33.17 -7.74 -9.26
C LYS A 353 33.55 -6.31 -8.85
N GLU A 354 32.67 -5.36 -9.10
CA GLU A 354 32.84 -3.97 -8.66
C GLU A 354 32.26 -3.81 -7.25
N ALA A 355 33.14 -3.48 -6.30
CA ALA A 355 32.78 -3.10 -4.94
C ALA A 355 33.43 -1.76 -4.59
N ALA A 356 33.06 -1.19 -3.45
CA ALA A 356 33.65 0.02 -2.93
C ALA A 356 33.72 -0.02 -1.42
N VAL A 357 34.77 0.58 -0.86
CA VAL A 357 34.88 0.78 0.59
C VAL A 357 34.65 2.25 0.92
N LEU A 358 33.74 2.51 1.85
CA LEU A 358 33.54 3.81 2.47
C LEU A 358 34.21 3.80 3.83
N PHE A 359 35.16 4.71 4.07
CA PHE A 359 35.89 4.74 5.33
C PHE A 359 36.15 6.16 5.86
N PRO A 360 36.24 6.34 7.19
CA PRO A 360 36.59 7.61 7.81
C PRO A 360 37.99 8.09 7.41
N THR A 361 38.21 9.41 7.45
CA THR A 361 39.49 10.03 7.04
C THR A 361 40.71 9.66 7.91
N HIS A 362 40.50 9.01 9.07
CA HIS A 362 41.59 8.51 9.90
C HIS A 362 42.10 7.12 9.49
N TRP A 363 41.32 6.38 8.68
CA TRP A 363 41.78 5.14 8.05
C TRP A 363 42.54 5.45 6.77
N LYS A 364 43.50 4.59 6.41
CA LYS A 364 44.34 4.71 5.23
C LYS A 364 44.15 3.55 4.27
N CYS A 365 44.31 3.83 3.00
CA CYS A 365 44.34 2.84 1.93
C CYS A 365 45.48 3.22 0.98
N ASP A 366 46.18 2.22 0.45
CA ASP A 366 47.28 2.42 -0.48
C ASP A 366 46.81 2.77 -1.91
N LEU A 367 45.52 2.56 -2.19
CA LEU A 367 44.89 2.89 -3.46
C LEU A 367 44.37 4.35 -3.50
N PRO A 368 44.12 4.93 -4.69
CA PRO A 368 43.61 6.30 -4.83
C PRO A 368 42.13 6.41 -4.45
N SER A 369 41.82 7.18 -3.39
CA SER A 369 40.46 7.39 -2.89
C SER A 369 39.92 8.78 -3.22
N SER A 370 38.60 8.88 -3.38
CA SER A 370 37.90 10.16 -3.54
C SER A 370 37.31 10.63 -2.21
N LEU A 371 37.35 11.93 -1.93
CA LEU A 371 36.68 12.49 -0.76
C LEU A 371 35.21 12.76 -1.07
N ILE A 372 34.29 12.25 -0.25
CA ILE A 372 32.86 12.52 -0.35
C ILE A 372 32.34 13.14 0.95
N SER A 373 31.33 14.00 0.85
CA SER A 373 30.64 14.53 2.02
C SER A 373 29.33 13.79 2.25
N LEU A 374 29.12 13.32 3.48
CA LEU A 374 27.92 12.63 3.90
C LEU A 374 27.52 13.18 5.27
N TYR A 375 26.30 13.73 5.37
CA TYR A 375 25.76 14.33 6.61
C TYR A 375 26.73 15.27 7.33
N THR A 376 27.34 16.23 6.61
CA THR A 376 28.33 17.22 7.09
C THR A 376 29.70 16.67 7.51
N LYS A 377 29.94 15.36 7.41
CA LYS A 377 31.25 14.73 7.62
C LYS A 377 31.90 14.38 6.27
N SER A 378 33.22 14.23 6.27
CA SER A 378 33.99 13.83 5.09
C SER A 378 34.48 12.39 5.24
N PHE A 379 34.40 11.63 4.15
CA PHE A 379 34.80 10.23 4.09
C PHE A 379 35.60 9.96 2.82
N PHE A 380 36.44 8.93 2.86
CA PHE A 380 37.07 8.39 1.67
C PHE A 380 36.18 7.32 1.05
N TRP A 381 36.04 7.42 -0.27
CA TRP A 381 35.33 6.48 -1.12
C TRP A 381 36.31 5.83 -2.09
N MET A 382 36.38 4.50 -2.07
CA MET A 382 37.33 3.71 -2.83
C MET A 382 36.65 2.56 -3.57
N PRO A 383 36.28 2.75 -4.85
CA PRO A 383 35.92 1.64 -5.73
C PRO A 383 37.12 0.72 -5.96
N PHE A 384 36.90 -0.59 -5.98
CA PHE A 384 37.95 -1.59 -6.22
C PHE A 384 37.38 -2.87 -6.87
N GLU A 385 38.29 -3.64 -7.48
CA GLU A 385 38.07 -5.01 -7.92
C GLU A 385 39.16 -5.92 -7.34
N GLY A 386 38.81 -7.12 -6.86
CA GLY A 386 39.75 -8.04 -6.23
C GLY A 386 39.84 -7.82 -4.73
N GLU A 387 41.02 -7.48 -4.22
CA GLU A 387 41.31 -7.37 -2.78
C GLU A 387 41.88 -5.99 -2.43
N VAL A 388 41.44 -5.42 -1.31
CA VAL A 388 41.96 -4.15 -0.80
C VAL A 388 42.09 -4.16 0.72
N ASP A 389 43.20 -3.62 1.22
CA ASP A 389 43.45 -3.42 2.64
C ASP A 389 43.17 -1.99 3.08
N ILE A 390 42.49 -1.85 4.21
CA ILE A 390 42.21 -0.59 4.89
C ILE A 390 42.84 -0.64 6.28
N GLN A 391 43.69 0.33 6.59
CA GLN A 391 44.58 0.30 7.75
C GLN A 391 44.28 1.44 8.73
N PHE A 392 44.28 1.12 10.02
CA PHE A 392 44.27 2.10 11.11
C PHE A 392 45.19 1.61 12.23
N GLU A 393 46.25 2.37 12.51
CA GLU A 393 47.29 1.97 13.47
C GLU A 393 47.87 0.57 13.16
N GLU A 394 47.67 -0.42 14.04
CA GLU A 394 48.09 -1.83 13.85
C GLU A 394 46.97 -2.72 13.26
N GLU A 395 45.76 -2.18 13.06
CA GLU A 395 44.60 -2.91 12.55
C GLU A 395 44.57 -2.86 11.01
N ILE A 396 44.47 -4.04 10.39
CA ILE A 396 44.31 -4.19 8.94
C ILE A 396 42.98 -4.92 8.68
N LYS A 397 42.12 -4.30 7.88
CA LYS A 397 40.86 -4.89 7.40
C LYS A 397 40.95 -5.12 5.89
N THR A 398 40.87 -6.39 5.50
CA THR A 398 40.91 -6.83 4.10
C THR A 398 39.50 -6.98 3.56
N TYR A 399 39.22 -6.34 2.42
CA TYR A 399 37.95 -6.40 1.70
C TYR A 399 38.14 -7.08 0.34
N MET A 400 37.17 -7.92 -0.06
CA MET A 400 37.23 -8.73 -1.26
C MET A 400 35.99 -8.54 -2.14
N SER A 401 36.18 -8.52 -3.45
CA SER A 401 35.12 -8.46 -4.47
C SER A 401 35.26 -9.61 -5.46
N GLY A 402 34.15 -9.99 -6.10
CA GLY A 402 34.11 -11.13 -7.04
C GLY A 402 34.26 -12.51 -6.39
N VAL A 403 34.06 -12.61 -5.07
CA VAL A 403 34.20 -13.86 -4.30
C VAL A 403 32.86 -14.27 -3.68
N SER A 404 32.70 -15.56 -3.33
CA SER A 404 31.50 -15.99 -2.60
C SER A 404 31.39 -15.25 -1.27
N SER A 405 30.15 -15.05 -0.81
CA SER A 405 29.87 -14.33 0.44
C SER A 405 28.81 -15.07 1.25
N PHE A 406 28.68 -14.73 2.52
CA PHE A 406 27.62 -15.26 3.35
C PHE A 406 27.05 -14.14 4.22
N ASP A 407 25.79 -14.29 4.62
CA ASP A 407 25.08 -13.33 5.45
C ASP A 407 24.71 -13.97 6.80
N TRP A 408 24.43 -13.19 7.83
CA TRP A 408 24.14 -13.74 9.16
C TRP A 408 23.23 -12.86 10.00
N ILE A 409 22.51 -13.51 10.91
CA ILE A 409 21.60 -12.87 11.88
C ILE A 409 22.11 -13.18 13.29
N ILE A 410 22.23 -12.13 14.10
CA ILE A 410 22.36 -12.24 15.56
C ILE A 410 20.95 -12.05 16.12
N GLU A 411 20.35 -13.12 16.63
CA GLU A 411 18.98 -13.10 17.13
C GLU A 411 18.81 -12.05 18.24
N ASN A 412 18.00 -11.02 17.98
CA ASN A 412 17.85 -9.88 18.87
C ASN A 412 16.86 -10.19 20.00
N LYS A 413 17.36 -10.16 21.25
CA LYS A 413 16.61 -10.40 22.49
C LYS A 413 16.46 -9.12 23.33
N LYS A 414 16.29 -7.98 22.67
CA LYS A 414 15.99 -6.73 23.35
C LYS A 414 14.69 -6.85 24.18
N PRO A 415 14.64 -6.27 25.37
CA PRO A 415 13.41 -6.23 26.17
C PRO A 415 12.42 -5.22 25.58
N ILE A 416 11.11 -5.42 25.85
CA ILE A 416 10.00 -4.62 25.27
C ILE A 416 10.17 -3.10 25.47
N TRP A 417 10.81 -2.69 26.57
CA TRP A 417 11.05 -1.26 26.85
C TRP A 417 12.09 -0.61 25.93
N MET A 418 12.92 -1.40 25.26
CA MET A 418 14.00 -0.95 24.37
C MET A 418 13.53 -1.06 22.91
N LEU A 419 13.07 0.05 22.33
CA LEU A 419 12.54 0.08 20.97
C LEU A 419 13.65 -0.05 19.92
N LYS A 420 14.71 0.76 20.05
CA LYS A 420 15.85 0.77 19.13
C LYS A 420 17.15 0.66 19.89
N SER A 421 18.15 0.14 19.20
CA SER A 421 19.52 0.08 19.68
C SER A 421 20.49 0.27 18.53
N ASN A 422 21.68 0.79 18.83
CA ASN A 422 22.77 0.90 17.86
C ASN A 422 23.51 -0.43 17.62
N LEU A 423 23.29 -1.44 18.47
CA LEU A 423 23.89 -2.77 18.39
C LEU A 423 22.81 -3.86 18.58
N PRO A 424 22.97 -5.06 18.00
CA PRO A 424 22.19 -6.24 18.37
C PRO A 424 22.28 -6.50 19.88
N VAL A 425 21.12 -6.68 20.53
CA VAL A 425 21.03 -6.89 21.97
C VAL A 425 20.72 -8.36 22.25
N VAL A 426 21.45 -8.97 23.18
CA VAL A 426 21.24 -10.36 23.58
C VAL A 426 21.13 -10.50 25.10
N GLN A 427 20.52 -11.60 25.53
CA GLN A 427 20.39 -11.98 26.94
C GLN A 427 21.03 -13.37 27.11
N GLY A 428 22.30 -13.39 27.50
CA GLY A 428 23.11 -14.62 27.55
C GLY A 428 23.69 -15.00 26.19
N ILE A 429 23.89 -16.30 25.93
CA ILE A 429 24.60 -16.78 24.74
C ILE A 429 23.79 -16.41 23.46
N PRO A 430 24.38 -15.68 22.50
CA PRO A 430 23.70 -15.31 21.26
C PRO A 430 23.41 -16.54 20.39
N ASN A 431 22.27 -16.52 19.69
CA ASN A 431 21.98 -17.45 18.61
C ASN A 431 22.38 -16.81 17.28
N ILE A 432 23.15 -17.53 16.46
CA ILE A 432 23.71 -17.03 15.19
C ILE A 432 23.21 -17.92 14.06
N LEU A 433 22.47 -17.32 13.13
CA LEU A 433 22.00 -17.96 11.90
C LEU A 433 22.86 -17.47 10.75
N VAL A 434 23.27 -18.36 9.84
CA VAL A 434 24.18 -18.02 8.73
C VAL A 434 23.56 -18.52 7.43
N TYR A 435 23.58 -17.69 6.40
CA TYR A 435 22.96 -17.93 5.10
C TYR A 435 24.01 -17.82 4.00
N ASP A 436 23.86 -18.59 2.93
CA ASP A 436 24.69 -18.43 1.75
C ASP A 436 24.26 -17.23 0.89
N ASP A 437 25.00 -17.03 -0.19
CA ASP A 437 24.84 -16.00 -1.22
C ASP A 437 23.42 -16.00 -1.84
N GLU A 438 22.77 -17.16 -1.85
CA GLU A 438 21.44 -17.37 -2.40
C GLU A 438 20.34 -17.26 -1.33
N GLY A 439 20.72 -17.07 -0.07
CA GLY A 439 19.82 -16.90 1.07
C GLY A 439 19.39 -18.20 1.74
N TYR A 440 20.02 -19.33 1.43
CA TYR A 440 19.72 -20.62 2.07
C TYR A 440 20.43 -20.77 3.40
N ASP A 441 19.74 -21.36 4.37
CA ASP A 441 20.30 -21.62 5.70
C ASP A 441 21.49 -22.59 5.64
N ILE A 442 22.61 -22.16 6.23
CA ILE A 442 23.82 -22.95 6.35
C ILE A 442 23.74 -23.68 7.68
N LYS A 443 23.77 -25.02 7.61
CA LYS A 443 23.76 -25.86 8.80
C LYS A 443 24.91 -25.49 9.76
N ARG A 444 24.60 -25.45 11.06
CA ARG A 444 25.51 -25.02 12.14
C ARG A 444 26.88 -25.69 12.16
N ASN A 445 26.99 -26.92 11.63
CA ASN A 445 28.24 -27.69 11.57
C ASN A 445 29.17 -27.27 10.41
N ARG A 446 28.73 -26.40 9.51
CA ARG A 446 29.51 -25.90 8.36
C ARG A 446 30.19 -24.55 8.62
N PHE A 447 30.04 -23.98 9.81
CA PHE A 447 30.71 -22.74 10.19
C PHE A 447 31.10 -22.74 11.67
N LYS A 448 32.10 -21.94 12.03
CA LYS A 448 32.53 -21.74 13.42
C LYS A 448 32.22 -20.32 13.85
N VAL A 449 31.89 -20.17 15.12
CA VAL A 449 31.59 -18.87 15.72
C VAL A 449 32.47 -18.70 16.94
N TRP A 450 33.14 -17.57 17.00
CA TRP A 450 34.03 -17.18 18.08
C TRP A 450 33.60 -15.83 18.65
N ILE A 451 33.83 -15.63 19.94
CA ILE A 451 33.59 -14.35 20.59
C ILE A 451 34.79 -13.93 21.44
N LYS A 452 34.94 -12.62 21.63
CA LYS A 452 35.87 -12.03 22.62
C LYS A 452 35.25 -10.74 23.17
N LYS A 453 35.73 -10.28 24.33
CA LYS A 453 35.30 -8.97 24.84
C LYS A 453 35.81 -7.86 23.94
N HIS A 454 34.95 -6.88 23.66
CA HIS A 454 35.28 -5.78 22.75
C HIS A 454 36.48 -4.97 23.28
N ASN A 455 37.45 -4.70 22.40
CA ASN A 455 38.70 -4.00 22.74
C ASN A 455 39.43 -4.60 23.96
N SER A 456 39.46 -5.92 24.08
CA SER A 456 40.26 -6.65 25.07
C SER A 456 41.41 -7.42 24.40
N LYS A 457 42.43 -7.76 25.21
CA LYS A 457 43.53 -8.66 24.81
C LYS A 457 43.17 -10.14 25.05
N ASP A 458 41.89 -10.43 25.28
CA ASP A 458 41.44 -11.80 25.54
C ASP A 458 41.53 -12.64 24.25
N ILE A 459 41.64 -13.95 24.43
CA ILE A 459 41.70 -14.91 23.33
C ILE A 459 40.27 -15.14 22.80
N TRP A 460 40.12 -15.35 21.50
CA TRP A 460 38.86 -15.77 20.90
C TRP A 460 38.38 -17.11 21.47
N GLU A 461 37.15 -17.14 22.00
CA GLU A 461 36.53 -18.32 22.58
C GLU A 461 35.44 -18.89 21.66
N ASN A 462 35.38 -20.22 21.51
CA ASN A 462 34.40 -20.85 20.64
C ASN A 462 33.01 -20.83 21.30
N LEU A 463 32.04 -20.22 20.62
CA LEU A 463 30.69 -20.02 21.16
C LEU A 463 30.01 -21.34 21.55
N SER A 464 30.25 -22.43 20.81
CA SER A 464 29.65 -23.74 21.07
C SER A 464 30.16 -24.43 22.35
N ARG A 465 31.25 -23.93 22.94
CA ARG A 465 31.84 -24.49 24.18
C ARG A 465 31.44 -23.71 25.43
N LEU A 466 30.75 -22.59 25.27
CA LEU A 466 30.38 -21.71 26.37
C LEU A 466 29.07 -22.18 26.99
N SER A 467 29.02 -22.22 28.33
CA SER A 467 27.79 -22.40 29.10
C SER A 467 27.22 -21.08 29.61
N TYR A 468 28.02 -20.01 29.62
CA TYR A 468 27.67 -18.69 30.11
C TYR A 468 28.54 -17.61 29.44
N ILE A 469 27.99 -16.40 29.30
CA ILE A 469 28.74 -15.19 28.90
C ILE A 469 28.42 -14.03 29.85
N SER A 470 29.44 -13.24 30.20
CA SER A 470 29.26 -12.05 31.06
C SER A 470 28.50 -10.95 30.34
N THR A 471 27.98 -9.98 31.08
CA THR A 471 27.38 -8.76 30.51
C THR A 471 28.46 -7.85 29.90
N GLY A 472 28.07 -7.08 28.87
CA GLY A 472 28.96 -6.14 28.15
C GLY A 472 28.95 -6.29 26.63
N CYS A 473 29.89 -5.59 25.98
CA CYS A 473 30.06 -5.59 24.53
C CYS A 473 31.07 -6.67 24.09
N PHE A 474 30.73 -7.42 23.03
CA PHE A 474 31.54 -8.52 22.51
C PHE A 474 31.75 -8.39 21.00
N ASP A 475 32.95 -8.74 20.55
CA ASP A 475 33.24 -8.97 19.14
C ASP A 475 32.86 -10.41 18.78
N LEU A 476 32.25 -10.58 17.62
CA LEU A 476 31.86 -11.83 17.01
C LEU A 476 32.77 -12.09 15.80
N ARG A 477 33.22 -13.32 15.63
CA ARG A 477 33.94 -13.79 14.44
C ARG A 477 33.27 -15.06 13.91
N ILE A 478 32.86 -15.04 12.64
CA ILE A 478 32.26 -16.17 11.95
C ILE A 478 33.24 -16.66 10.88
N GLU A 479 33.53 -17.96 10.87
CA GLU A 479 34.45 -18.59 9.91
C GLU A 479 33.71 -19.65 9.08
N LYS A 480 33.77 -19.52 7.77
CA LYS A 480 33.20 -20.47 6.79
C LYS A 480 34.10 -20.51 5.55
N ASP A 481 34.60 -21.68 5.17
CA ASP A 481 35.36 -21.91 3.93
C ASP A 481 36.44 -20.82 3.66
N ASP A 482 37.29 -20.56 4.67
CA ASP A 482 38.35 -19.52 4.71
C ASP A 482 37.89 -18.05 4.69
N LEU A 483 36.59 -17.79 4.53
CA LEU A 483 36.00 -16.47 4.71
C LEU A 483 35.76 -16.17 6.19
N ILE A 484 36.16 -14.99 6.61
CA ILE A 484 36.00 -14.49 7.98
C ILE A 484 35.11 -13.25 7.96
N ALA A 485 34.05 -13.27 8.77
CA ALA A 485 33.21 -12.11 9.03
C ALA A 485 33.31 -11.69 10.50
N HIS A 486 33.23 -10.39 10.75
CA HIS A 486 33.22 -9.83 12.10
C HIS A 486 31.94 -9.01 12.32
N ASP A 487 31.44 -9.02 13.55
CA ASP A 487 30.29 -8.22 13.97
C ASP A 487 30.42 -7.91 15.47
N VAL A 488 29.52 -7.10 16.02
CA VAL A 488 29.52 -6.72 17.43
C VAL A 488 28.12 -6.86 18.01
N PHE A 489 28.01 -7.36 19.23
CA PHE A 489 26.74 -7.42 19.96
C PHE A 489 26.91 -7.02 21.42
N PHE A 490 25.79 -6.69 22.08
CA PHE A 490 25.77 -6.27 23.47
C PHE A 490 24.92 -7.20 24.34
N ASN A 491 25.52 -7.83 25.33
CA ASN A 491 24.81 -8.68 26.30
C ASN A 491 24.39 -7.85 27.52
N ILE A 492 23.08 -7.68 27.69
CA ILE A 492 22.49 -6.91 28.81
C ILE A 492 22.14 -7.80 30.02
N GLY A 493 22.32 -9.12 29.93
CA GLY A 493 21.94 -10.04 30.99
C GLY A 493 20.42 -10.02 31.24
N ASN A 494 20.01 -9.83 32.49
CA ASN A 494 18.60 -9.78 32.90
C ASN A 494 18.17 -8.36 33.33
N LEU A 495 18.67 -7.34 32.62
CA LEU A 495 18.33 -5.94 32.85
C LEU A 495 16.82 -5.70 32.65
N GLN A 496 16.18 -5.06 33.62
CA GLN A 496 14.75 -4.76 33.58
C GLN A 496 14.50 -3.28 33.88
N ALA A 497 13.56 -2.66 33.17
CA ALA A 497 13.02 -1.34 33.51
C ALA A 497 11.66 -1.51 34.18
N ARG A 498 11.45 -0.85 35.33
CA ARG A 498 10.16 -0.75 36.00
C ARG A 498 9.66 0.68 35.94
N TYR A 499 8.37 0.82 35.67
CA TYR A 499 7.71 2.11 35.54
C TYR A 499 6.71 2.30 36.68
N SER A 500 6.62 3.52 37.20
CA SER A 500 5.61 3.92 38.18
C SER A 500 5.28 5.40 38.04
N ASN A 501 4.17 5.83 38.67
CA ASN A 501 3.70 7.24 38.66
C ASN A 501 3.65 7.87 37.26
N GLN A 502 3.21 7.09 36.27
CA GLN A 502 3.13 7.51 34.87
C GLN A 502 1.89 8.39 34.65
N SER A 503 2.09 9.51 33.96
CA SER A 503 1.06 10.43 33.50
C SER A 503 1.50 11.05 32.16
N ILE A 504 0.66 11.91 31.58
CA ILE A 504 0.99 12.61 30.33
C ILE A 504 2.09 13.67 30.53
N HIS A 505 2.41 14.00 31.80
CA HIS A 505 3.36 15.05 32.16
C HIS A 505 4.57 14.54 32.95
N SER A 506 4.50 13.33 33.50
CA SER A 506 5.55 12.80 34.36
C SER A 506 5.63 11.28 34.32
N ALA A 507 6.81 10.72 34.56
CA ALA A 507 6.97 9.28 34.77
C ALA A 507 8.17 8.99 35.68
N LEU A 508 8.14 7.88 36.42
CA LEU A 508 9.28 7.36 37.16
C LEU A 508 9.75 6.05 36.52
N ILE A 509 11.06 5.94 36.26
CA ILE A 509 11.71 4.75 35.73
C ILE A 509 12.75 4.26 36.74
N GLU A 510 12.71 2.98 37.09
CA GLU A 510 13.73 2.29 37.91
C GLU A 510 14.35 1.15 37.09
N PHE A 511 15.66 1.22 36.85
CA PHE A 511 16.40 0.11 36.23
C PHE A 511 16.90 -0.87 37.30
N ARG A 512 16.65 -2.17 37.08
CA ARG A 512 17.03 -3.26 37.99
C ARG A 512 17.96 -4.25 37.29
N ASN A 513 18.82 -4.91 38.06
CA ASN A 513 19.84 -5.85 37.56
C ASN A 513 20.80 -5.18 36.56
N LEU A 514 21.26 -3.98 36.89
CA LEU A 514 22.25 -3.24 36.10
C LEU A 514 23.64 -3.88 36.13
N ASP A 515 23.86 -4.92 36.95
CA ASP A 515 25.18 -5.44 37.30
C ASP A 515 26.12 -4.29 37.71
N TYR A 516 27.10 -3.98 36.85
CA TYR A 516 28.07 -2.89 37.00
C TYR A 516 27.96 -1.84 35.87
N PHE A 517 26.85 -1.82 35.14
CA PHE A 517 26.61 -0.83 34.09
C PHE A 517 26.26 0.53 34.67
N GLU A 518 26.81 1.57 34.05
CA GLU A 518 26.24 2.92 34.13
C GLU A 518 25.11 3.03 33.11
N CYS A 519 23.90 3.30 33.58
CA CYS A 519 22.79 3.74 32.75
C CYS A 519 22.71 5.26 32.81
N LYS A 520 22.40 5.91 31.69
CA LYS A 520 22.08 7.35 31.65
C LYS A 520 20.95 7.60 30.67
N LEU A 521 20.00 8.44 31.05
CA LEU A 521 18.95 8.95 30.16
C LEU A 521 19.28 10.39 29.77
N ASN A 522 19.05 10.74 28.51
CA ASN A 522 19.39 12.05 27.97
C ASN A 522 18.20 13.01 28.12
N GLU A 523 18.47 14.19 28.68
CA GLU A 523 17.51 15.29 28.65
C GLU A 523 17.27 15.81 27.23
N SER A 524 16.13 16.45 27.02
CA SER A 524 15.79 17.10 25.76
C SER A 524 15.03 18.39 26.02
N THR A 525 14.76 19.16 24.97
CA THR A 525 13.88 20.35 25.07
C THR A 525 12.47 20.01 25.56
N LEU A 526 12.03 18.76 25.41
CA LEU A 526 10.72 18.27 25.81
C LEU A 526 10.70 17.67 27.22
N VAL A 527 11.83 17.24 27.78
CA VAL A 527 11.88 16.47 29.04
C VAL A 527 13.08 16.85 29.89
N GLN A 528 12.80 17.13 31.16
CA GLN A 528 13.77 17.25 32.24
C GLN A 528 13.86 15.94 33.02
N ILE A 529 15.07 15.56 33.42
CA ILE A 529 15.33 14.27 34.08
C ILE A 529 16.13 14.48 35.38
N GLU A 530 15.53 14.09 36.50
CA GLU A 530 16.20 14.03 37.80
C GLU A 530 16.62 12.57 38.08
N GLU A 531 17.92 12.34 38.35
CA GLU A 531 18.49 11.01 38.62
C GLU A 531 18.83 10.84 40.12
N ASP A 532 18.39 9.74 40.71
CA ASP A 532 18.77 9.28 42.05
C ASP A 532 18.85 7.74 42.08
N ASN A 533 20.05 7.18 42.29
CA ASN A 533 20.28 5.74 42.49
C ASN A 533 19.57 4.82 41.46
N ASN A 534 19.84 5.02 40.17
CA ASN A 534 19.23 4.29 39.04
C ASN A 534 17.70 4.48 38.90
N ARG A 535 17.13 5.45 39.62
CA ARG A 535 15.78 5.94 39.43
C ARG A 535 15.82 7.28 38.71
N TYR A 536 14.98 7.42 37.71
CA TYR A 536 14.87 8.60 36.88
C TYR A 536 13.44 9.15 36.99
N VAL A 537 13.32 10.39 37.43
CA VAL A 537 12.06 11.14 37.42
C VAL A 537 12.05 12.03 36.20
N LEU A 538 11.16 11.75 35.26
CA LEU A 538 11.02 12.48 34.01
C LEU A 538 9.83 13.44 34.12
N LYS A 539 10.03 14.70 33.71
CA LYS A 539 8.99 15.75 33.66
C LYS A 539 8.92 16.36 32.26
N VAL A 540 7.75 16.37 31.65
CA VAL A 540 7.50 16.94 30.31
C VAL A 540 7.35 18.44 30.40
N ASN A 541 7.94 19.17 29.46
CA ASN A 541 7.69 20.60 29.29
C ASN A 541 6.30 20.84 28.68
N THR A 542 5.36 21.29 29.50
CA THR A 542 3.95 21.48 29.12
C THR A 542 3.71 22.64 28.16
N GLU A 543 4.62 23.61 28.07
CA GLU A 543 4.45 24.80 27.21
C GLU A 543 4.38 24.44 25.72
N LEU A 544 5.05 23.36 25.33
CA LEU A 544 5.14 22.91 23.94
C LEU A 544 3.95 22.04 23.50
N SER A 545 3.08 21.62 24.42
CA SER A 545 1.96 20.69 24.17
C SER A 545 2.38 19.44 23.38
N LYS A 546 3.61 18.96 23.63
CA LYS A 546 4.27 17.92 22.86
C LYS A 546 4.87 16.89 23.82
N ILE A 547 4.58 15.62 23.57
CA ILE A 547 5.08 14.48 24.34
C ILE A 547 6.24 13.87 23.54
N PRO A 548 7.38 13.58 24.16
CA PRO A 548 8.45 12.84 23.47
C PRO A 548 7.96 11.45 23.08
N THR A 549 8.18 11.07 21.83
CA THR A 549 7.83 9.73 21.31
C THR A 549 8.80 8.64 21.78
N ILE A 550 10.03 9.02 22.13
CA ILE A 550 11.10 8.16 22.66
C ILE A 550 11.95 8.92 23.68
N ILE A 551 12.62 8.19 24.58
CA ILE A 551 13.65 8.73 25.47
C ILE A 551 14.99 8.08 25.12
N LYS A 552 15.98 8.88 24.73
CA LYS A 552 17.31 8.37 24.39
C LYS A 552 18.10 8.05 25.65
N GLY A 553 18.82 6.94 25.65
CA GLY A 553 19.67 6.53 26.76
C GLY A 553 20.95 5.84 26.32
N SER A 554 21.85 5.64 27.28
CA SER A 554 23.08 4.88 27.10
C SER A 554 23.30 3.92 28.27
N LEU A 555 23.85 2.75 27.97
CA LEU A 555 24.18 1.70 28.93
C LEU A 555 25.61 1.19 28.66
N GLY A 556 26.44 1.05 29.69
CA GLY A 556 27.72 0.37 29.55
C GLY A 556 28.66 0.57 30.72
N PHE A 557 29.82 -0.08 30.66
CA PHE A 557 30.88 0.14 31.64
C PHE A 557 31.56 1.49 31.45
N PRO A 558 32.09 2.11 32.53
CA PRO A 558 32.88 3.33 32.43
C PRO A 558 34.03 3.18 31.43
N SER A 559 34.19 4.15 30.52
CA SER A 559 35.28 4.18 29.52
C SER A 559 35.34 2.97 28.55
N LYS A 560 34.24 2.23 28.37
CA LYS A 560 34.09 1.17 27.36
C LYS A 560 33.00 1.54 26.35
N LYS A 561 32.92 0.80 25.24
CA LYS A 561 31.87 0.97 24.21
C LYS A 561 30.50 0.82 24.86
N LYS A 562 29.62 1.82 24.65
CA LYS A 562 28.28 1.87 25.23
C LYS A 562 27.23 1.40 24.22
N LEU A 563 26.17 0.80 24.73
CA LEU A 563 24.92 0.56 24.03
C LEU A 563 24.09 1.85 24.09
N PHE A 564 23.79 2.46 22.95
CA PHE A 564 22.82 3.54 22.85
C PHE A 564 21.47 2.95 22.47
N PHE A 565 20.43 3.40 23.15
CA PHE A 565 19.09 2.86 22.95
C PHE A 565 18.02 3.94 23.01
N ASP A 566 16.91 3.67 22.32
CA ASP A 566 15.67 4.44 22.42
C ASP A 566 14.70 3.67 23.31
N LEU A 567 14.36 4.27 24.45
CA LEU A 567 13.35 3.77 25.37
C LEU A 567 11.96 4.19 24.88
N LEU A 568 11.01 3.25 24.93
CA LEU A 568 9.59 3.56 24.71
C LEU A 568 9.15 4.70 25.63
N SER A 569 8.47 5.70 25.06
CA SER A 569 7.96 6.83 25.83
C SER A 569 7.18 6.35 27.07
N PRO A 570 7.61 6.72 28.28
CA PRO A 570 7.03 6.23 29.52
C PRO A 570 5.78 7.03 29.93
N PHE A 571 5.39 8.05 29.17
CA PHE A 571 4.24 8.88 29.46
C PHE A 571 2.95 8.17 29.04
N GLN A 572 1.94 8.27 29.88
CA GLN A 572 0.68 7.56 29.73
C GLN A 572 -0.49 8.49 30.02
N GLY A 573 -1.64 8.16 29.45
CA GLY A 573 -2.89 8.88 29.72
C GLY A 573 -3.61 9.24 28.45
N MET A 574 -4.87 9.65 28.62
CA MET A 574 -5.83 9.75 27.53
C MET A 574 -5.56 10.97 26.61
N ALA A 575 -4.96 10.73 25.44
CA ALA A 575 -4.75 11.73 24.40
C ALA A 575 -4.58 11.08 23.01
N ILE A 576 -4.78 11.85 21.95
CA ILE A 576 -4.27 11.51 20.62
C ILE A 576 -3.05 12.39 20.34
N ILE A 577 -1.97 11.78 19.88
CA ILE A 577 -0.76 12.48 19.42
C ILE A 577 -0.52 12.22 17.93
N ASP A 578 0.13 13.15 17.25
CA ASP A 578 0.63 12.92 15.89
C ASP A 578 1.99 12.18 15.88
N LYS A 579 2.56 12.03 14.67
CA LYS A 579 3.85 11.36 14.43
C LYS A 579 5.03 12.04 15.13
N ASP A 580 4.91 13.33 15.41
CA ASP A 580 5.96 14.12 16.03
C ASP A 580 5.78 14.17 17.55
N GLY A 581 4.65 13.67 18.07
CA GLY A 581 4.30 13.68 19.49
C GLY A 581 3.48 14.90 19.91
N GLN A 582 3.03 15.73 18.96
CA GLN A 582 2.15 16.86 19.26
C GLN A 582 0.80 16.34 19.76
N ILE A 583 0.31 16.88 20.88
CA ILE A 583 -1.01 16.56 21.38
C ILE A 583 -2.04 17.22 20.47
N ILE A 584 -2.95 16.41 19.92
CA ILE A 584 -4.04 16.86 19.07
C ILE A 584 -5.16 17.41 19.95
N ASN A 585 -5.63 18.61 19.63
CA ASN A 585 -6.77 19.22 20.31
C ASN A 585 -8.09 18.62 19.80
N GLU A 586 -9.12 18.60 20.65
CA GLU A 586 -10.44 18.03 20.33
C GLU A 586 -11.19 18.79 19.23
N ASP A 587 -10.87 20.06 19.02
CA ASP A 587 -11.43 20.95 18.00
C ASP A 587 -10.68 20.89 16.66
N GLN A 588 -9.49 20.27 16.63
CA GLN A 588 -8.71 20.15 15.40
C GLN A 588 -9.43 19.23 14.39
N PRO A 589 -9.63 19.68 13.14
CA PRO A 589 -10.31 18.86 12.14
C PRO A 589 -9.41 17.70 11.72
N LEU A 590 -9.89 16.48 11.90
CA LEU A 590 -9.24 15.26 11.40
C LEU A 590 -10.02 14.71 10.22
N SER A 591 -9.33 14.03 9.31
CA SER A 591 -9.94 13.32 8.18
C SER A 591 -9.47 11.87 8.12
N LEU A 592 -10.19 11.01 7.40
CA LEU A 592 -9.77 9.61 7.14
C LEU A 592 -8.36 9.52 6.56
N ALA A 593 -7.91 10.56 5.85
CA ALA A 593 -6.61 10.62 5.22
C ALA A 593 -5.49 11.07 6.20
N ASN A 594 -5.85 11.72 7.31
CA ASN A 594 -4.91 12.22 8.33
C ASN A 594 -4.61 11.19 9.43
N LEU A 595 -5.25 10.01 9.41
CA LEU A 595 -5.11 9.01 10.49
C LEU A 595 -3.72 8.35 10.55
N TYR A 596 -2.93 8.46 9.48
CA TYR A 596 -1.58 7.90 9.41
C TYR A 596 -0.62 8.65 10.33
N GLY A 597 0.17 7.92 11.12
CA GLY A 597 1.10 8.48 12.09
C GLY A 597 0.47 8.98 13.40
N MET A 598 -0.87 8.99 13.51
CA MET A 598 -1.54 9.35 14.77
C MET A 598 -1.60 8.17 15.74
N ARG A 599 -1.47 8.45 17.04
CA ARG A 599 -1.45 7.43 18.11
C ARG A 599 -2.37 7.80 19.26
N ILE A 600 -3.07 6.80 19.79
CA ILE A 600 -3.85 6.90 21.02
C ILE A 600 -2.93 6.55 22.18
N LEU A 601 -2.76 7.49 23.10
CA LEU A 601 -2.18 7.24 24.41
C LEU A 601 -3.28 6.82 25.38
N SER A 602 -2.98 5.82 26.20
CA SER A 602 -3.86 5.29 27.23
C SER A 602 -3.07 4.97 28.50
N THR A 603 -3.78 4.81 29.62
CA THR A 603 -3.21 4.29 30.86
C THR A 603 -3.50 2.78 30.97
N PRO A 604 -2.49 1.90 30.86
CA PRO A 604 -2.69 0.45 30.96
C PRO A 604 -3.41 0.06 32.25
N ASN A 605 -4.28 -0.94 32.16
CA ASN A 605 -5.09 -1.49 33.26
C ASN A 605 -6.15 -0.53 33.85
N THR A 606 -6.42 0.62 33.23
CA THR A 606 -7.50 1.54 33.65
C THR A 606 -8.83 1.32 32.91
N GLU A 607 -8.95 0.20 32.17
CA GLU A 607 -10.08 -0.09 31.26
C GLU A 607 -10.34 1.08 30.30
N THR A 608 -9.30 1.58 29.61
CA THR A 608 -9.47 2.64 28.62
C THR A 608 -10.36 2.14 27.48
N LEU A 609 -11.50 2.80 27.28
CA LEU A 609 -12.45 2.45 26.23
C LEU A 609 -12.40 3.49 25.11
N LEU A 610 -12.31 3.01 23.88
CA LEU A 610 -12.54 3.77 22.66
C LEU A 610 -13.95 3.49 22.17
N LYS A 611 -14.82 4.50 22.23
CA LYS A 611 -16.14 4.46 21.62
C LYS A 611 -16.12 5.20 20.29
N ILE A 612 -16.41 4.48 19.22
CA ILE A 612 -16.51 4.98 17.85
C ILE A 612 -18.00 5.08 17.52
N LYS A 613 -18.48 6.24 17.05
CA LYS A 613 -19.89 6.43 16.65
C LYS A 613 -20.02 7.41 15.49
N ASN A 614 -21.01 7.22 14.62
CA ASN A 614 -21.35 8.20 13.59
C ASN A 614 -22.10 9.39 14.21
N SER A 615 -21.86 10.61 13.71
CA SER A 615 -22.48 11.84 14.24
C SER A 615 -23.94 12.01 13.82
N LEU A 616 -24.33 11.48 12.65
CA LEU A 616 -25.69 11.50 12.11
C LEU A 616 -26.49 10.25 12.51
N LYS A 617 -25.81 9.12 12.73
CA LYS A 617 -26.39 7.83 13.11
C LYS A 617 -25.81 7.33 14.43
N THR A 618 -26.19 7.98 15.53
CA THR A 618 -25.62 7.72 16.87
C THR A 618 -26.07 6.40 17.51
N ASP A 619 -27.08 5.74 16.94
CA ASP A 619 -27.64 4.49 17.47
C ASP A 619 -26.62 3.34 17.45
N VAL A 620 -25.74 3.34 16.44
CA VAL A 620 -24.68 2.34 16.29
C VAL A 620 -23.38 2.91 16.83
N LYS A 621 -22.80 2.19 17.77
CA LYS A 621 -21.50 2.51 18.35
C LYS A 621 -20.67 1.24 18.46
N ILE A 622 -19.37 1.37 18.32
CA ILE A 622 -18.42 0.27 18.53
C ILE A 622 -17.56 0.68 19.71
N ILE A 623 -17.51 -0.15 20.75
CA ILE A 623 -16.65 0.08 21.92
C ILE A 623 -15.53 -0.96 21.94
N LYS A 624 -14.29 -0.48 21.80
CA LYS A 624 -13.06 -1.28 21.92
C LYS A 624 -12.34 -0.94 23.20
N GLU A 625 -11.68 -1.93 23.78
CA GLU A 625 -10.79 -1.74 24.92
C GLU A 625 -9.37 -1.52 24.38
N ILE A 626 -8.73 -0.42 24.79
CA ILE A 626 -7.34 -0.14 24.46
C ILE A 626 -6.47 -0.78 25.53
N LYS A 627 -5.75 -1.85 25.15
CA LYS A 627 -4.90 -2.62 26.06
C LYS A 627 -3.47 -2.08 26.14
N GLU A 628 -2.97 -1.54 25.05
CA GLU A 628 -1.62 -0.97 24.97
C GLU A 628 -1.64 0.49 25.39
N SER A 629 -0.60 0.95 26.11
CA SER A 629 -0.42 2.37 26.46
C SER A 629 -0.34 3.28 25.23
N ASN A 630 -0.03 2.71 24.06
CA ASN A 630 0.25 3.46 22.86
C ASN A 630 -0.14 2.68 21.59
N GLN A 631 -1.30 2.97 21.01
CA GLN A 631 -1.86 2.23 19.86
C GLN A 631 -2.08 3.16 18.64
N PRO A 632 -1.70 2.76 17.41
CA PRO A 632 -1.97 3.56 16.21
C PRO A 632 -3.48 3.77 15.98
N VAL A 633 -3.93 5.00 15.68
CA VAL A 633 -5.34 5.28 15.37
C VAL A 633 -5.77 4.53 14.10
N ILE A 634 -4.87 4.39 13.13
CA ILE A 634 -5.11 3.72 11.86
C ILE A 634 -5.48 2.22 12.02
N SER A 635 -5.16 1.58 13.16
CA SER A 635 -5.57 0.18 13.39
C SER A 635 -7.10 0.02 13.49
N PHE A 636 -7.83 1.10 13.74
CA PHE A 636 -9.29 1.14 13.80
C PHE A 636 -9.93 1.68 12.52
N LYS A 637 -9.17 1.78 11.42
CA LYS A 637 -9.65 2.37 10.15
C LYS A 637 -10.91 1.69 9.65
N ASP A 638 -10.99 0.36 9.71
CA ASP A 638 -12.13 -0.38 9.21
C ASP A 638 -13.41 -0.08 10.00
N GLU A 639 -13.33 0.01 11.33
CA GLU A 639 -14.45 0.44 12.17
C GLU A 639 -14.85 1.89 11.90
N ILE A 640 -13.87 2.79 11.76
CA ILE A 640 -14.12 4.21 11.47
C ILE A 640 -14.81 4.35 10.11
N VAL A 641 -14.27 3.73 9.06
CA VAL A 641 -14.83 3.76 7.70
C VAL A 641 -16.22 3.12 7.67
N ARG A 642 -16.42 2.01 8.37
CA ARG A 642 -17.74 1.35 8.46
C ARG A 642 -18.79 2.27 9.06
N LEU A 643 -18.46 2.94 10.17
CA LEU A 643 -19.38 3.86 10.83
C LEU A 643 -19.57 5.15 10.02
N PHE A 644 -18.56 5.62 9.30
CA PHE A 644 -18.70 6.74 8.36
C PHE A 644 -19.76 6.44 7.29
N TYR A 645 -19.68 5.25 6.67
CA TYR A 645 -20.65 4.80 5.67
C TYR A 645 -22.00 4.31 6.25
N LEU A 646 -22.31 4.56 7.53
CA LEU A 646 -23.70 4.43 8.01
C LEU A 646 -24.59 5.61 7.57
N ALA A 647 -23.99 6.68 7.09
CA ALA A 647 -24.66 7.82 6.49
C ALA A 647 -24.08 8.12 5.10
N ASP A 648 -24.71 9.05 4.38
CA ASP A 648 -24.26 9.48 3.05
C ASP A 648 -22.84 10.07 3.14
N ALA A 649 -21.90 9.52 2.37
CA ALA A 649 -20.52 10.00 2.32
C ALA A 649 -20.40 11.44 1.76
N MET A 650 -21.40 11.85 0.98
CA MET A 650 -21.49 13.19 0.39
C MET A 650 -22.26 14.19 1.26
N ASP A 651 -22.63 13.84 2.50
CA ASP A 651 -23.10 14.81 3.48
C ASP A 651 -21.90 15.39 4.24
N PHE A 652 -21.69 16.71 4.14
CA PHE A 652 -20.57 17.40 4.78
C PHE A 652 -20.65 17.37 6.32
N LYS A 653 -21.82 17.06 6.90
CA LYS A 653 -22.02 16.87 8.33
C LYS A 653 -21.68 15.46 8.79
N ASN A 654 -21.45 14.53 7.86
CA ASN A 654 -21.11 13.15 8.18
C ASN A 654 -19.69 13.09 8.76
N THR A 655 -19.61 12.86 10.07
CA THR A 655 -18.35 12.69 10.79
C THR A 655 -18.42 11.49 11.73
N VAL A 656 -17.28 10.87 12.00
CA VAL A 656 -17.14 9.83 13.02
C VAL A 656 -16.51 10.43 14.26
N CYS A 657 -17.14 10.19 15.42
CA CYS A 657 -16.66 10.63 16.71
C CYS A 657 -15.88 9.49 17.38
N LEU A 658 -14.63 9.78 17.78
CA LEU A 658 -13.82 8.95 18.66
C LEU A 658 -13.92 9.51 20.08
N GLU A 659 -14.64 8.82 20.96
CA GLU A 659 -14.75 9.13 22.38
C GLU A 659 -13.82 8.20 23.16
N LEU A 660 -12.69 8.73 23.63
CA LEU A 660 -11.83 8.05 24.60
C LEU A 660 -12.38 8.26 25.99
N SER A 661 -12.39 7.22 26.83
CA SER A 661 -12.80 7.33 28.23
C SER A 661 -11.94 6.50 29.17
N GLU A 662 -11.51 7.14 30.26
CA GLU A 662 -10.84 6.52 31.42
C GLU A 662 -11.60 6.96 32.69
N GLY A 663 -12.37 6.04 33.29
CA GLY A 663 -13.24 6.35 34.41
C GLY A 663 -14.28 7.45 34.09
N LYS A 664 -14.14 8.64 34.70
CA LYS A 664 -15.03 9.80 34.46
C LYS A 664 -14.51 10.75 33.38
N HIS A 665 -13.24 10.66 33.01
CA HIS A 665 -12.63 11.57 32.04
C HIS A 665 -12.96 11.11 30.62
N LYS A 666 -13.25 12.07 29.74
CA LYS A 666 -13.54 11.80 28.33
C LYS A 666 -12.87 12.83 27.44
N LYS A 667 -12.44 12.39 26.26
CA LYS A 667 -12.01 13.25 25.15
C LYS A 667 -12.67 12.80 23.86
N ILE A 668 -13.10 13.75 23.03
CA ILE A 668 -13.86 13.50 21.80
C ILE A 668 -13.14 14.14 20.62
N TYR A 669 -12.84 13.32 19.61
CA TYR A 669 -12.25 13.78 18.35
C TYR A 669 -13.22 13.49 17.20
N LYS A 670 -13.27 14.39 16.21
CA LYS A 670 -14.14 14.24 15.03
C LYS A 670 -13.31 13.98 13.78
N ILE A 671 -13.69 12.96 13.04
CA ILE A 671 -13.06 12.55 11.79
C ILE A 671 -14.06 12.73 10.64
N SER A 672 -13.72 13.54 9.65
CA SER A 672 -14.45 13.70 8.39
C SER A 672 -13.96 12.71 7.32
N GLY A 673 -14.77 12.51 6.27
CA GLY A 673 -14.35 11.73 5.10
C GLY A 673 -13.25 12.43 4.28
N PHE A 674 -13.27 13.77 4.25
CA PHE A 674 -12.40 14.59 3.42
C PHE A 674 -11.71 15.67 4.22
N SER A 675 -10.49 16.02 3.80
CA SER A 675 -9.67 17.06 4.45
C SER A 675 -10.08 18.50 4.07
N HIS A 676 -10.67 18.69 2.89
CA HIS A 676 -10.95 20.00 2.31
C HIS A 676 -12.37 20.08 1.77
N MET A 677 -12.93 21.29 1.76
CA MET A 677 -14.19 21.64 1.14
C MET A 677 -13.98 22.75 0.11
N LEU A 678 -14.92 22.87 -0.83
CA LEU A 678 -14.88 23.88 -1.90
C LEU A 678 -15.80 25.04 -1.56
N ASP A 679 -15.30 26.26 -1.75
CA ASP A 679 -16.07 27.49 -1.80
C ASP A 679 -16.53 27.76 -3.24
N ILE A 680 -17.83 28.00 -3.39
CA ILE A 680 -18.54 28.14 -4.67
C ILE A 680 -19.17 29.52 -4.85
N ASP A 681 -18.87 30.50 -3.98
CA ASP A 681 -19.48 31.83 -4.01
C ASP A 681 -19.22 32.56 -5.34
N ASN A 682 -18.11 32.27 -6.00
CA ASN A 682 -17.71 32.87 -7.29
C ASN A 682 -17.99 31.98 -8.52
N GLN A 683 -18.78 30.91 -8.38
CA GLN A 683 -18.98 29.92 -9.46
C GLN A 683 -19.53 30.52 -10.76
N LEU A 684 -20.40 31.54 -10.68
CA LEU A 684 -20.95 32.24 -11.85
C LEU A 684 -19.89 33.01 -12.65
N ARG A 685 -18.71 33.25 -12.06
CA ARG A 685 -17.55 33.85 -12.73
C ARG A 685 -16.56 32.79 -13.22
N ASN A 686 -16.99 31.52 -13.30
CA ASN A 686 -16.14 30.37 -13.57
C ASN A 686 -14.96 30.25 -12.60
N LYS A 687 -15.16 30.63 -11.33
CA LYS A 687 -14.10 30.60 -10.30
C LYS A 687 -14.55 29.88 -9.05
N VAL A 688 -13.67 29.06 -8.49
CA VAL A 688 -13.86 28.35 -7.21
C VAL A 688 -12.60 28.43 -6.36
N SER A 689 -12.73 28.30 -5.04
CA SER A 689 -11.61 28.37 -4.08
C SER A 689 -11.73 27.28 -3.03
N LEU A 690 -10.64 26.99 -2.31
CA LEU A 690 -10.70 26.09 -1.16
C LEU A 690 -11.28 26.83 0.04
N LEU A 691 -12.21 26.22 0.76
CA LEU A 691 -12.83 26.83 1.94
C LEU A 691 -11.82 26.89 3.08
N ASN A 692 -11.53 28.09 3.58
CA ASN A 692 -10.63 28.36 4.72
C ASN A 692 -9.24 27.70 4.59
N SER A 693 -8.71 27.54 3.38
CA SER A 693 -7.41 26.90 3.15
C SER A 693 -6.68 27.54 1.96
N ASN A 694 -5.38 27.73 2.11
CA ASN A 694 -4.48 28.22 1.04
C ASN A 694 -3.68 27.08 0.39
N ASP A 695 -3.97 25.83 0.76
CA ASP A 695 -3.32 24.65 0.24
C ASP A 695 -3.37 24.58 -1.29
N ASN A 696 -2.37 23.92 -1.88
CA ASN A 696 -2.30 23.73 -3.32
C ASN A 696 -2.76 22.32 -3.70
N LEU A 697 -3.97 22.21 -4.25
CA LEU A 697 -4.55 20.94 -4.71
C LEU A 697 -4.66 20.94 -6.23
N GLU A 698 -4.39 19.78 -6.85
CA GLU A 698 -4.71 19.58 -8.27
C GLU A 698 -6.21 19.31 -8.39
N LEU A 699 -6.96 20.29 -8.88
CA LEU A 699 -8.40 20.21 -9.06
C LEU A 699 -8.77 19.86 -10.50
N PHE A 700 -9.87 19.13 -10.63
CA PHE A 700 -10.46 18.75 -11.91
C PHE A 700 -11.97 19.00 -11.90
N ALA A 701 -12.51 19.42 -13.04
CA ALA A 701 -13.93 19.49 -13.31
C ALA A 701 -14.36 18.29 -14.16
N ILE A 702 -15.47 17.66 -13.78
CA ILE A 702 -16.11 16.58 -14.52
C ILE A 702 -17.48 17.09 -14.96
N PRO A 703 -17.76 17.19 -16.27
CA PRO A 703 -19.06 17.64 -16.73
C PRO A 703 -20.14 16.63 -16.34
N VAL A 704 -21.32 17.15 -15.97
CA VAL A 704 -22.51 16.35 -15.69
C VAL A 704 -23.67 16.84 -16.55
N ASN A 705 -24.70 16.00 -16.72
CA ASN A 705 -25.83 16.24 -17.62
C ASN A 705 -25.39 16.48 -19.09
N CYS A 706 -24.39 15.73 -19.53
CA CYS A 706 -23.87 15.68 -20.90
C CYS A 706 -23.88 14.23 -21.41
N THR A 707 -23.58 14.02 -22.69
CA THR A 707 -23.51 12.66 -23.27
C THR A 707 -22.27 11.90 -22.79
N ALA A 708 -22.30 10.57 -22.84
CA ALA A 708 -21.21 9.74 -22.31
C ALA A 708 -19.87 9.91 -23.02
N ASP A 709 -19.88 10.40 -24.26
CA ASP A 709 -18.69 10.71 -25.06
C ASP A 709 -18.08 12.07 -24.69
N GLU A 710 -18.85 12.96 -24.06
CA GLU A 710 -18.41 14.27 -23.60
C GLU A 710 -17.87 14.27 -22.16
N ILE A 711 -18.01 13.14 -21.44
CA ILE A 711 -17.47 12.97 -20.09
C ILE A 711 -15.93 12.85 -20.18
N GLU A 712 -15.27 13.99 -20.12
CA GLU A 712 -13.82 14.11 -20.00
C GLU A 712 -13.42 14.85 -18.72
N ILE A 713 -12.26 14.50 -18.17
CA ILE A 713 -11.71 15.16 -16.98
C ILE A 713 -11.00 16.44 -17.42
N ILE A 714 -11.48 17.58 -16.93
CA ILE A 714 -10.97 18.91 -17.28
C ILE A 714 -10.09 19.41 -16.13
N SER A 715 -8.81 19.69 -16.40
CA SER A 715 -7.90 20.23 -15.37
C SER A 715 -8.19 21.70 -15.10
N LEU A 716 -8.19 22.10 -13.82
CA LEU A 716 -8.36 23.49 -13.42
C LEU A 716 -7.01 24.19 -13.22
N VAL A 717 -6.90 25.40 -13.76
CA VAL A 717 -5.71 26.24 -13.59
C VAL A 717 -5.90 27.13 -12.36
N ARG A 718 -4.91 27.12 -11.47
CA ARG A 718 -4.88 28.01 -10.29
C ARG A 718 -4.32 29.37 -10.67
N ASN A 719 -5.10 30.42 -10.44
CA ASN A 719 -4.70 31.82 -10.53
C ASN A 719 -4.84 32.45 -9.14
N ASP A 720 -3.70 32.79 -8.52
CA ASP A 720 -3.60 33.28 -7.14
C ASP A 720 -4.23 32.32 -6.10
N GLU A 721 -5.35 32.71 -5.48
CA GLU A 721 -6.13 31.93 -4.49
C GLU A 721 -7.35 31.21 -5.09
N SER A 722 -7.59 31.34 -6.41
CA SER A 722 -8.76 30.77 -7.08
C SER A 722 -8.41 29.82 -8.22
N TYR A 723 -9.29 28.89 -8.51
CA TYR A 723 -9.21 27.97 -9.64
C TYR A 723 -10.21 28.41 -10.70
N VAL A 724 -9.77 28.47 -11.96
CA VAL A 724 -10.61 28.86 -13.10
C VAL A 724 -11.17 27.60 -13.76
N ILE A 725 -12.49 27.54 -13.90
CA ILE A 725 -13.21 26.53 -14.67
C ILE A 725 -13.19 26.99 -16.14
N PRO A 726 -12.61 26.21 -17.07
CA PRO A 726 -12.64 26.58 -18.48
C PRO A 726 -14.09 26.67 -18.98
N SER A 727 -14.40 27.70 -19.77
CA SER A 727 -15.68 27.77 -20.47
C SER A 727 -15.73 26.67 -21.54
N THR A 728 -16.71 25.77 -21.44
CA THR A 728 -16.90 24.69 -22.42
C THR A 728 -18.32 24.75 -22.97
N ASP A 729 -18.47 24.34 -24.24
CA ASP A 729 -19.80 24.19 -24.87
C ASP A 729 -20.52 22.90 -24.43
N ILE A 730 -19.85 22.07 -23.62
CA ILE A 730 -20.30 20.72 -23.22
C ILE A 730 -21.40 20.81 -22.16
N SER A 731 -21.12 21.50 -21.05
CA SER A 731 -22.05 21.64 -19.93
C SER A 731 -21.66 22.84 -19.08
N ASN A 732 -22.65 23.48 -18.47
CA ASN A 732 -22.42 24.51 -17.45
C ASN A 732 -22.37 23.92 -16.03
N GLN A 733 -22.55 22.61 -15.90
CA GLN A 733 -22.67 21.90 -14.63
C GLN A 733 -21.54 20.89 -14.49
N PHE A 734 -20.84 20.98 -13.36
CA PHE A 734 -19.63 20.20 -13.11
C PHE A 734 -19.64 19.63 -11.70
N ILE A 735 -18.93 18.52 -11.52
CA ILE A 735 -18.46 18.07 -10.21
C ILE A 735 -16.97 18.36 -10.14
N ILE A 736 -16.58 19.17 -9.16
CA ILE A 736 -15.19 19.50 -8.88
C ILE A 736 -14.62 18.49 -7.90
N ILE A 737 -13.49 17.89 -8.26
CA ILE A 737 -12.77 16.90 -7.47
C ILE A 737 -11.30 17.31 -7.35
N SER A 738 -10.55 16.62 -6.49
CA SER A 738 -9.08 16.72 -6.46
C SER A 738 -8.42 15.37 -6.68
N SER A 739 -7.13 15.38 -7.05
CA SER A 739 -6.29 14.21 -6.81
C SER A 739 -6.10 13.97 -5.31
N LYS A 740 -5.80 12.73 -4.93
CA LYS A 740 -5.43 12.36 -3.56
C LYS A 740 -3.90 12.39 -3.43
N LYS A 741 -3.37 13.38 -2.69
CA LYS A 741 -1.92 13.54 -2.45
C LYS A 741 -1.65 13.87 -0.99
N GLU A 742 -0.65 13.21 -0.39
CA GLU A 742 -0.19 13.51 0.99
C GLU A 742 -1.31 13.57 2.04
N GLY A 743 -2.32 12.72 1.91
CA GLY A 743 -3.46 12.72 2.83
C GLY A 743 -4.43 13.89 2.64
N LYS A 744 -4.28 14.69 1.58
CA LYS A 744 -5.20 15.77 1.20
C LYS A 744 -6.11 15.32 0.06
N GLN A 745 -7.40 15.57 0.23
CA GLN A 745 -8.46 15.31 -0.73
C GLN A 745 -9.62 16.27 -0.51
N LEU A 746 -10.16 16.79 -1.61
CA LEU A 746 -11.35 17.63 -1.66
C LEU A 746 -12.61 16.74 -1.64
N MET A 747 -13.60 17.12 -0.83
CA MET A 747 -14.95 16.57 -0.94
C MET A 747 -15.56 16.95 -2.30
N PRO A 748 -15.95 15.99 -3.16
CA PRO A 748 -16.54 16.31 -4.45
C PRO A 748 -17.71 17.27 -4.32
N ARG A 749 -17.73 18.32 -5.15
CA ARG A 749 -18.74 19.38 -5.04
C ARG A 749 -19.34 19.72 -6.39
N PHE A 750 -20.67 19.74 -6.44
CA PHE A 750 -21.42 20.23 -7.59
C PHE A 750 -21.25 21.75 -7.72
N VAL A 751 -20.98 22.20 -8.95
CA VAL A 751 -20.79 23.59 -9.32
C VAL A 751 -21.60 23.86 -10.59
N ASN A 752 -22.34 24.96 -10.60
CA ASN A 752 -23.05 25.43 -11.79
C ASN A 752 -22.58 26.84 -12.16
N THR A 753 -22.12 26.96 -13.40
CA THR A 753 -21.57 28.20 -13.97
C THR A 753 -22.62 29.01 -14.75
N GLY A 754 -23.79 28.41 -15.05
CA GLY A 754 -24.86 29.07 -15.80
C GLY A 754 -25.79 29.93 -14.93
N ASP A 755 -26.19 31.08 -15.46
CA ASP A 755 -27.27 31.89 -14.91
C ASP A 755 -28.59 31.12 -15.05
N PHE A 756 -29.37 30.94 -13.98
CA PHE A 756 -30.64 30.19 -13.92
C PHE A 756 -30.53 28.65 -13.82
N PHE A 757 -30.28 28.16 -12.60
CA PHE A 757 -30.50 26.75 -12.23
C PHE A 757 -31.65 26.62 -11.22
N LEU A 758 -32.79 26.11 -11.69
CA LEU A 758 -33.87 25.61 -10.83
C LEU A 758 -33.60 24.13 -10.58
N GLY A 759 -32.93 23.83 -9.46
CA GLY A 759 -32.57 22.45 -9.13
C GLY A 759 -33.80 21.57 -8.90
N VAL A 760 -33.82 20.40 -9.54
CA VAL A 760 -34.73 19.30 -9.17
C VAL A 760 -34.26 18.69 -7.86
N ASP A 761 -35.18 18.22 -7.02
CA ASP A 761 -34.81 17.54 -5.77
C ASP A 761 -33.88 16.33 -6.04
N LYS A 762 -32.93 16.09 -5.13
CA LYS A 762 -31.94 15.01 -5.27
C LYS A 762 -32.60 13.64 -5.40
N TYR A 763 -33.64 13.35 -4.61
CA TYR A 763 -34.28 12.03 -4.64
C TYR A 763 -35.04 11.83 -5.96
N GLU A 764 -35.67 12.89 -6.46
CA GLU A 764 -36.36 12.86 -7.75
C GLU A 764 -35.39 12.62 -8.92
N ARG A 765 -34.22 13.29 -8.94
CA ARG A 765 -33.19 13.05 -9.97
C ARG A 765 -32.71 11.60 -9.98
N ILE A 766 -32.39 11.05 -8.80
CA ILE A 766 -31.91 9.67 -8.67
C ILE A 766 -32.99 8.67 -9.12
N GLU A 767 -34.25 8.94 -8.78
CA GLU A 767 -35.38 8.08 -9.17
C GLU A 767 -35.63 8.12 -10.69
N ASN A 768 -35.43 9.27 -11.33
CA ASN A 768 -35.53 9.39 -12.79
C ASN A 768 -34.44 8.59 -13.49
N TYR A 769 -33.18 8.69 -13.04
CA TYR A 769 -32.10 7.84 -13.56
C TYR A 769 -32.36 6.35 -13.32
N HIS A 770 -32.96 5.98 -12.18
CA HIS A 770 -33.32 4.59 -11.92
C HIS A 770 -34.31 4.07 -12.96
N LYS A 771 -35.39 4.82 -13.22
CA LYS A 771 -36.40 4.46 -14.23
C LYS A 771 -35.80 4.37 -15.63
N GLU A 772 -34.93 5.31 -15.99
CA GLU A 772 -34.23 5.33 -17.27
C GLU A 772 -33.32 4.09 -17.43
N LEU A 773 -32.53 3.76 -16.40
CA LEU A 773 -31.68 2.57 -16.42
C LEU A 773 -32.49 1.27 -16.54
N THR A 774 -33.68 1.19 -15.96
CA THR A 774 -34.56 0.01 -16.07
C THR A 774 -35.03 -0.23 -17.52
N ILE A 775 -35.40 0.83 -18.26
CA ILE A 775 -36.01 0.68 -19.60
C ILE A 775 -35.02 0.69 -20.76
N THR A 776 -33.80 1.19 -20.55
CA THR A 776 -32.73 1.26 -21.56
C THR A 776 -31.90 -0.01 -21.62
N THR A 777 -31.08 -0.17 -22.66
CA THR A 777 -30.13 -1.27 -22.92
C THR A 777 -28.67 -0.83 -22.70
N TYR A 778 -27.72 -1.76 -22.61
CA TYR A 778 -26.30 -1.45 -22.37
C TYR A 778 -25.62 -0.53 -23.39
N ASN A 779 -26.18 -0.42 -24.60
CA ASN A 779 -25.66 0.44 -25.66
C ASN A 779 -26.17 1.88 -25.56
N ASP A 780 -27.20 2.12 -24.75
CA ASP A 780 -27.75 3.46 -24.56
C ASP A 780 -26.81 4.34 -23.73
N ASP A 781 -26.87 5.64 -23.99
CA ASP A 781 -25.94 6.64 -23.45
C ASP A 781 -25.86 6.60 -21.92
N VAL A 782 -27.00 6.45 -21.22
CA VAL A 782 -27.06 6.41 -19.76
C VAL A 782 -26.18 5.32 -19.13
N TRP A 783 -26.09 4.14 -19.76
CA TRP A 783 -25.21 3.07 -19.29
C TRP A 783 -23.74 3.39 -19.56
N GLN A 784 -23.44 4.02 -20.69
CA GLN A 784 -22.08 4.50 -20.99
C GLN A 784 -21.64 5.62 -20.03
N GLN A 785 -22.57 6.48 -19.58
CA GLN A 785 -22.32 7.46 -18.51
C GLN A 785 -22.01 6.75 -17.19
N VAL A 786 -22.80 5.74 -16.79
CA VAL A 786 -22.54 4.92 -15.59
C VAL A 786 -21.12 4.33 -15.61
N LEU A 787 -20.69 3.78 -16.75
CA LEU A 787 -19.34 3.23 -16.89
C LEU A 787 -18.25 4.31 -16.77
N ALA A 788 -18.47 5.48 -17.38
CA ALA A 788 -17.51 6.59 -17.32
C ALA A 788 -17.34 7.10 -15.89
N TYR A 789 -18.43 7.38 -15.19
CA TYR A 789 -18.41 7.84 -13.80
C TYR A 789 -17.85 6.79 -12.85
N PHE A 790 -18.17 5.50 -13.04
CA PHE A 790 -17.59 4.40 -12.26
C PHE A 790 -16.06 4.38 -12.38
N LYS A 791 -15.53 4.49 -13.60
CA LYS A 791 -14.07 4.53 -13.83
C LYS A 791 -13.42 5.72 -13.14
N ILE A 792 -14.05 6.89 -13.17
CA ILE A 792 -13.56 8.09 -12.48
C ILE A 792 -13.54 7.88 -10.95
N CYS A 793 -14.61 7.32 -10.36
CA CYS A 793 -14.65 7.02 -8.93
C CYS A 793 -13.52 6.07 -8.50
N VAL A 794 -13.31 4.98 -9.24
CA VAL A 794 -12.22 4.01 -8.96
C VAL A 794 -10.85 4.65 -9.11
N GLN A 795 -10.67 5.48 -10.13
CA GLN A 795 -9.39 6.11 -10.44
C GLN A 795 -8.98 7.17 -9.40
N TYR A 796 -9.92 8.00 -8.96
CA TYR A 796 -9.67 9.11 -8.03
C TYR A 796 -9.99 8.79 -6.57
N ASP A 797 -10.35 7.54 -6.25
CA ASP A 797 -10.70 7.08 -4.91
C ASP A 797 -11.85 7.93 -4.31
N LEU A 798 -12.91 8.11 -5.11
CA LEU A 798 -14.10 8.90 -4.76
C LEU A 798 -15.23 7.97 -4.33
N PRO A 799 -16.12 8.40 -3.41
CA PRO A 799 -17.39 7.73 -3.19
C PRO A 799 -18.17 7.61 -4.51
N PHE A 800 -18.72 6.44 -4.80
CA PHE A 800 -19.63 6.20 -5.93
C PHE A 800 -20.90 7.05 -5.84
N SER A 801 -21.29 7.44 -4.63
CA SER A 801 -22.34 8.38 -4.30
C SER A 801 -22.03 9.83 -4.74
N THR A 802 -20.88 10.08 -5.35
CA THR A 802 -20.57 11.35 -6.04
C THR A 802 -21.53 11.61 -7.21
N PHE A 803 -21.92 10.56 -7.95
CA PHE A 803 -22.76 10.69 -9.15
C PHE A 803 -24.16 10.09 -8.95
N ASP A 804 -25.19 10.82 -9.34
CA ASP A 804 -26.59 10.41 -9.16
C ASP A 804 -26.94 9.14 -9.98
N GLN A 805 -26.32 8.96 -11.15
CA GLN A 805 -26.45 7.76 -12.00
C GLN A 805 -25.99 6.49 -11.27
N LEU A 806 -24.91 6.57 -10.48
CA LEU A 806 -24.41 5.44 -9.70
C LEU A 806 -25.30 5.20 -8.47
N ARG A 807 -25.81 6.27 -7.82
CA ARG A 807 -26.77 6.14 -6.71
C ARG A 807 -28.04 5.40 -7.13
N ALA A 808 -28.49 5.62 -8.37
CA ALA A 808 -29.69 5.00 -8.94
C ALA A 808 -29.62 3.47 -8.98
N ILE A 809 -28.42 2.88 -9.08
CA ILE A 809 -28.20 1.43 -9.06
C ILE A 809 -28.77 0.80 -7.79
N SER A 810 -28.69 1.52 -6.67
CA SER A 810 -29.12 1.03 -5.37
C SER A 810 -30.66 0.96 -5.21
N ARG A 811 -31.45 1.45 -6.17
CA ARG A 811 -32.91 1.56 -6.05
C ARG A 811 -33.66 0.26 -6.35
N GLY A 812 -33.08 -0.66 -7.11
CA GLY A 812 -33.75 -1.91 -7.49
C GLY A 812 -32.78 -3.03 -7.84
N SER A 813 -33.24 -4.27 -7.59
CA SER A 813 -32.48 -5.49 -7.86
C SER A 813 -32.13 -5.66 -9.35
N GLU A 814 -33.07 -5.34 -10.24
CA GLU A 814 -32.88 -5.41 -11.70
C GLU A 814 -31.73 -4.53 -12.19
N VAL A 815 -31.73 -3.23 -11.85
CA VAL A 815 -30.64 -2.33 -12.25
C VAL A 815 -29.31 -2.73 -11.60
N ALA A 816 -29.34 -3.22 -10.36
CA ALA A 816 -28.14 -3.70 -9.67
C ALA A 816 -27.51 -4.92 -10.35
N SER A 817 -28.30 -5.91 -10.80
CA SER A 817 -27.77 -7.09 -11.51
C SER A 817 -27.15 -6.71 -12.85
N ARG A 818 -27.83 -5.84 -13.60
CA ARG A 818 -27.36 -5.30 -14.87
C ARG A 818 -26.06 -4.52 -14.68
N ALA A 819 -25.98 -3.66 -13.67
CA ALA A 819 -24.77 -2.89 -13.35
C ALA A 819 -23.58 -3.77 -12.94
N PHE A 820 -23.80 -4.80 -12.11
CA PHE A 820 -22.73 -5.71 -11.70
C PHE A 820 -22.04 -6.37 -12.90
N LEU A 821 -22.85 -6.86 -13.85
CA LEU A 821 -22.33 -7.54 -15.03
C LEU A 821 -21.70 -6.54 -16.00
N PHE A 822 -22.40 -5.47 -16.32
CA PHE A 822 -21.94 -4.46 -17.27
C PHE A 822 -20.63 -3.79 -16.84
N LEU A 823 -20.51 -3.42 -15.56
CA LEU A 823 -19.27 -2.87 -15.03
C LEU A 823 -18.15 -3.92 -15.02
N GLY A 824 -18.46 -5.15 -14.63
CA GLY A 824 -17.51 -6.26 -14.50
C GLY A 824 -16.85 -6.66 -15.81
N ILE A 825 -17.63 -6.84 -16.89
CA ILE A 825 -17.08 -7.19 -18.22
C ILE A 825 -16.20 -6.09 -18.83
N ASN A 826 -16.38 -4.85 -18.36
CA ASN A 826 -15.62 -3.69 -18.81
C ASN A 826 -14.38 -3.40 -17.94
N GLN A 827 -14.05 -4.28 -16.99
CA GLN A 827 -12.83 -4.18 -16.18
C GLN A 827 -11.68 -5.00 -16.78
N SER A 828 -10.47 -4.47 -16.68
CA SER A 828 -9.25 -5.18 -17.08
C SER A 828 -8.76 -6.19 -16.04
N ASP A 829 -9.07 -5.96 -14.75
CA ASP A 829 -8.69 -6.83 -13.62
C ASP A 829 -9.95 -7.19 -12.83
N SER A 830 -10.45 -8.40 -13.06
CA SER A 830 -11.64 -8.94 -12.37
C SER A 830 -11.41 -9.13 -10.87
N THR A 831 -10.17 -9.40 -10.44
CA THR A 831 -9.86 -9.58 -9.02
C THR A 831 -9.94 -8.24 -8.28
N GLU A 832 -9.38 -7.17 -8.85
CA GLU A 832 -9.50 -5.83 -8.27
C GLU A 832 -10.95 -5.33 -8.27
N TYR A 833 -11.71 -5.64 -9.32
CA TYR A 833 -13.14 -5.34 -9.37
C TYR A 833 -13.88 -5.99 -8.19
N ILE A 834 -13.73 -7.30 -8.00
CA ILE A 834 -14.44 -8.07 -6.97
C ILE A 834 -13.95 -7.77 -5.55
N GLN A 835 -12.65 -7.64 -5.34
CA GLN A 835 -12.08 -7.53 -3.98
C GLN A 835 -11.91 -6.08 -3.50
N LYS A 836 -12.08 -5.07 -4.37
CA LYS A 836 -11.89 -3.66 -4.02
C LYS A 836 -13.04 -2.78 -4.49
N ALA A 837 -13.30 -2.71 -5.79
CA ALA A 837 -14.29 -1.76 -6.32
C ALA A 837 -15.71 -2.08 -5.84
N ILE A 838 -16.12 -3.35 -5.93
CA ILE A 838 -17.44 -3.80 -5.48
C ILE A 838 -17.65 -3.58 -3.98
N PRO A 839 -16.75 -4.02 -3.07
CA PRO A 839 -16.91 -3.76 -1.63
C PRO A 839 -17.02 -2.28 -1.26
N GLU A 840 -16.26 -1.40 -1.92
CA GLU A 840 -16.36 0.06 -1.67
C GLU A 840 -17.69 0.62 -2.20
N MET A 841 -18.14 0.18 -3.37
CA MET A 841 -19.44 0.57 -3.93
C MET A 841 -20.61 0.10 -3.05
N GLU A 842 -20.56 -1.14 -2.56
CA GLU A 842 -21.55 -1.70 -1.65
C GLU A 842 -21.63 -0.89 -0.35
N LYS A 843 -20.48 -0.60 0.28
CA LYS A 843 -20.41 0.21 1.51
C LYS A 843 -20.99 1.60 1.32
N ASP A 844 -20.60 2.29 0.25
CA ASP A 844 -20.99 3.67 0.00
C ASP A 844 -22.48 3.79 -0.38
N LEU A 845 -22.94 3.00 -1.35
CA LEU A 845 -24.33 3.03 -1.83
C LEU A 845 -25.31 2.31 -0.89
N GLY A 846 -24.80 1.62 0.13
CA GLY A 846 -25.61 1.02 1.19
C GLY A 846 -26.41 -0.19 0.74
N PHE A 847 -25.87 -1.05 -0.14
CA PHE A 847 -26.49 -2.32 -0.52
C PHE A 847 -25.44 -3.38 -0.85
N CYS A 848 -25.83 -4.66 -1.00
CA CYS A 848 -24.93 -5.70 -1.49
C CYS A 848 -25.51 -6.43 -2.71
N PHE A 849 -24.66 -6.80 -3.67
CA PHE A 849 -25.08 -7.48 -4.90
C PHE A 849 -25.63 -8.89 -4.66
N HIS A 850 -25.23 -9.57 -3.58
CA HIS A 850 -25.82 -10.87 -3.23
C HIS A 850 -27.29 -10.79 -2.77
N TRP A 851 -27.88 -9.59 -2.61
CA TRP A 851 -29.30 -9.41 -2.29
C TRP A 851 -30.23 -9.49 -3.51
N ILE A 852 -29.64 -9.47 -4.70
CA ILE A 852 -30.34 -9.48 -5.98
C ILE A 852 -31.20 -10.74 -6.13
N THR A 853 -32.37 -10.59 -6.74
CA THR A 853 -33.32 -11.67 -6.99
C THR A 853 -32.74 -12.68 -7.98
N LYS A 854 -33.10 -13.96 -7.82
CA LYS A 854 -32.69 -15.01 -8.75
C LYS A 854 -33.13 -14.74 -10.19
N THR A 855 -34.31 -14.17 -10.37
CA THR A 855 -34.86 -13.83 -11.68
C THR A 855 -34.07 -12.72 -12.35
N ASP A 856 -33.69 -11.67 -11.62
CA ASP A 856 -32.95 -10.54 -12.17
C ASP A 856 -31.51 -10.90 -12.54
N TRP A 857 -30.89 -11.84 -11.81
CA TRP A 857 -29.64 -12.45 -12.24
C TRP A 857 -29.80 -13.18 -13.58
N GLY A 858 -30.83 -14.02 -13.71
CA GLY A 858 -31.10 -14.76 -14.93
C GLY A 858 -31.34 -13.83 -16.13
N ASN A 859 -32.15 -12.79 -15.94
CA ASN A 859 -32.48 -11.80 -16.97
C ASN A 859 -31.24 -11.03 -17.43
N ALA A 860 -30.43 -10.50 -16.49
CA ALA A 860 -29.24 -9.75 -16.83
C ALA A 860 -28.16 -10.62 -17.50
N ILE A 861 -28.01 -11.89 -17.08
CA ILE A 861 -27.11 -12.85 -17.74
C ILE A 861 -27.58 -13.13 -19.17
N ALA A 862 -28.89 -13.24 -19.41
CA ALA A 862 -29.44 -13.43 -20.75
C ALA A 862 -29.19 -12.19 -21.63
N GLU A 863 -29.53 -11.00 -21.13
CA GLU A 863 -29.39 -9.73 -21.86
C GLU A 863 -27.94 -9.47 -22.29
N ILE A 864 -26.96 -9.67 -21.40
CA ILE A 864 -25.56 -9.37 -21.71
C ILE A 864 -24.91 -10.39 -22.67
N ASN A 865 -25.48 -11.60 -22.79
CA ASN A 865 -24.96 -12.65 -23.67
C ASN A 865 -25.64 -12.69 -25.06
N GLU A 866 -26.81 -12.07 -25.20
CA GLU A 866 -27.61 -12.05 -26.43
C GLU A 866 -26.86 -11.48 -27.65
N PRO A 867 -26.07 -10.38 -27.55
CA PRO A 867 -25.38 -9.79 -28.69
C PRO A 867 -24.21 -10.64 -29.24
N ASP A 868 -23.57 -11.47 -28.40
CA ASP A 868 -22.29 -12.13 -28.70
C ASP A 868 -22.37 -13.67 -28.69
N ASN A 869 -23.57 -14.24 -28.83
CA ASN A 869 -23.81 -15.68 -28.96
C ASN A 869 -23.19 -16.49 -27.79
N TYR A 870 -23.35 -16.01 -26.55
CA TYR A 870 -22.85 -16.63 -25.30
C TYR A 870 -21.32 -16.69 -25.14
N LYS A 871 -20.55 -15.93 -25.92
CA LYS A 871 -19.09 -15.90 -25.84
C LYS A 871 -18.53 -15.52 -24.46
N TYR A 872 -19.26 -14.71 -23.68
CA TYR A 872 -18.82 -14.20 -22.37
C TYR A 872 -19.35 -15.00 -21.18
N TYR A 873 -20.10 -16.07 -21.42
CA TYR A 873 -20.80 -16.81 -20.36
C TYR A 873 -19.85 -17.38 -19.29
N SER A 874 -18.71 -17.96 -19.69
CA SER A 874 -17.73 -18.50 -18.73
C SER A 874 -17.15 -17.41 -17.84
N HIS A 875 -16.80 -16.26 -18.43
CA HIS A 875 -16.26 -15.13 -17.70
C HIS A 875 -17.28 -14.52 -16.73
N ILE A 876 -18.55 -14.41 -17.13
CA ILE A 876 -19.64 -13.94 -16.27
C ILE A 876 -19.88 -14.91 -15.11
N ALA A 877 -19.91 -16.21 -15.38
CA ALA A 877 -20.07 -17.24 -14.35
C ALA A 877 -18.91 -17.19 -13.34
N GLU A 878 -17.68 -17.00 -13.81
CA GLU A 878 -16.50 -16.79 -12.97
C GLU A 878 -16.63 -15.52 -12.13
N LEU A 879 -17.03 -14.37 -12.71
CA LEU A 879 -17.21 -13.11 -11.97
C LEU A 879 -18.19 -13.26 -10.80
N ILE A 880 -19.38 -13.85 -11.06
CA ILE A 880 -20.38 -14.07 -10.01
C ILE A 880 -19.87 -15.09 -8.99
N SER A 881 -19.26 -16.18 -9.44
CA SER A 881 -18.73 -17.22 -8.54
C SER A 881 -17.62 -16.66 -7.62
N SER A 882 -16.71 -15.85 -8.15
CA SER A 882 -15.67 -15.18 -7.39
C SER A 882 -16.26 -14.22 -6.36
N TYR A 883 -17.22 -13.37 -6.74
CA TYR A 883 -17.91 -12.47 -5.81
C TYR A 883 -18.62 -13.21 -4.67
N MET A 884 -19.38 -14.27 -5.02
CA MET A 884 -20.06 -15.10 -4.03
C MET A 884 -19.05 -15.83 -3.14
N GLY A 885 -17.90 -16.24 -3.70
CA GLY A 885 -16.79 -16.86 -2.98
C GLY A 885 -16.19 -15.97 -1.91
N GLU A 886 -15.84 -14.75 -2.26
CA GLU A 886 -15.27 -13.75 -1.34
C GLU A 886 -16.21 -13.47 -0.16
N ASN A 887 -17.52 -13.56 -0.38
CA ASN A 887 -18.53 -13.37 0.66
C ASN A 887 -18.89 -14.66 1.44
N GLY A 888 -18.25 -15.80 1.16
CA GLY A 888 -18.58 -17.10 1.77
C GLY A 888 -19.94 -17.67 1.33
N LEU A 889 -20.45 -17.20 0.19
CA LEU A 889 -21.78 -17.47 -0.37
C LEU A 889 -21.74 -18.43 -1.57
N GLN A 890 -20.75 -19.31 -1.70
CA GLN A 890 -20.66 -20.26 -2.84
C GLN A 890 -21.91 -21.13 -3.04
N LYS A 891 -22.63 -21.47 -1.96
CA LYS A 891 -23.90 -22.20 -2.08
C LYS A 891 -25.01 -21.35 -2.72
N LEU A 892 -24.98 -20.03 -2.56
CA LEU A 892 -25.91 -19.10 -3.19
C LEU A 892 -25.71 -19.07 -4.71
N PHE A 893 -24.45 -19.08 -5.17
CA PHE A 893 -24.15 -19.18 -6.60
C PHE A 893 -24.80 -20.42 -7.23
N LYS A 894 -24.65 -21.59 -6.59
CA LYS A 894 -25.31 -22.84 -7.05
C LYS A 894 -26.83 -22.72 -7.10
N PHE A 895 -27.44 -22.04 -6.13
CA PHE A 895 -28.89 -21.84 -6.06
C PHE A 895 -29.43 -20.95 -7.18
N ILE A 896 -28.74 -19.84 -7.46
CA ILE A 896 -29.05 -18.95 -8.57
C ILE A 896 -28.97 -19.73 -9.89
N SER A 897 -27.97 -20.61 -10.04
CA SER A 897 -27.83 -21.52 -11.19
C SER A 897 -28.84 -22.69 -11.24
N GLY A 898 -29.82 -22.75 -10.33
CA GLY A 898 -30.91 -23.74 -10.37
C GLY A 898 -30.75 -24.96 -9.45
N SER A 899 -29.67 -25.05 -8.66
CA SER A 899 -29.49 -26.14 -7.68
C SER A 899 -30.31 -25.92 -6.41
N ASN A 900 -30.67 -27.01 -5.72
CA ASN A 900 -31.26 -26.92 -4.38
C ASN A 900 -30.19 -26.55 -3.34
N ILE A 901 -30.58 -25.79 -2.31
CA ILE A 901 -29.69 -25.45 -1.19
C ILE A 901 -29.75 -26.53 -0.12
N GLU A 902 -28.58 -27.13 0.15
CA GLU A 902 -28.36 -27.92 1.35
C GLU A 902 -27.91 -27.02 2.50
N SER A 903 -28.82 -26.79 3.45
CA SER A 903 -28.56 -26.03 4.68
C SER A 903 -28.87 -26.84 5.93
N GLU A 904 -28.04 -26.65 6.95
CA GLU A 904 -28.36 -27.05 8.32
C GLU A 904 -29.48 -26.15 8.89
N PRO A 905 -30.33 -26.67 9.78
CA PRO A 905 -31.32 -25.85 10.46
C PRO A 905 -30.65 -24.86 11.43
N ILE A 906 -31.22 -23.66 11.54
CA ILE A 906 -30.92 -22.74 12.65
C ILE A 906 -31.67 -23.24 13.89
N LEU A 907 -30.93 -23.77 14.85
CA LEU A 907 -31.46 -24.23 16.15
C LEU A 907 -31.34 -23.12 17.20
N GLN A 908 -32.14 -23.23 18.27
CA GLN A 908 -32.08 -22.31 19.41
C GLN A 908 -30.66 -22.18 19.99
N ARG A 909 -29.93 -23.30 20.04
CA ARG A 909 -28.53 -23.32 20.48
C ARG A 909 -27.63 -22.39 19.64
N ASN A 910 -27.85 -22.30 18.32
CA ASN A 910 -27.06 -21.41 17.47
C ASN A 910 -27.29 -19.94 17.81
N ILE A 911 -28.51 -19.56 18.22
CA ILE A 911 -28.85 -18.20 18.63
C ILE A 911 -28.26 -17.89 20.01
N LEU A 912 -28.26 -18.86 20.93
CA LEU A 912 -27.60 -18.72 22.24
C LEU A 912 -26.08 -18.61 22.10
N ASP A 913 -25.47 -19.43 21.24
CA ASP A 913 -24.04 -19.37 20.93
C ASP A 913 -23.67 -18.01 20.31
N LEU A 914 -24.49 -17.49 19.39
CA LEU A 914 -24.34 -16.15 18.82
C LEU A 914 -24.32 -15.08 19.92
N ARG A 915 -25.30 -15.11 20.84
CA ARG A 915 -25.39 -14.15 21.95
C ARG A 915 -24.17 -14.24 22.87
N SER A 916 -23.73 -15.46 23.17
CA SER A 916 -22.54 -15.72 23.99
C SER A 916 -21.28 -15.14 23.35
N GLN A 917 -21.09 -15.38 22.04
CA GLN A 917 -19.94 -14.86 21.30
C GLN A 917 -19.92 -13.34 21.16
N LEU A 918 -21.08 -12.69 21.08
CA LEU A 918 -21.18 -11.22 21.00
C LEU A 918 -20.95 -10.56 22.36
N GLY A 919 -21.33 -11.24 23.44
CA GLY A 919 -21.26 -10.68 24.79
C GLY A 919 -22.27 -9.56 25.03
N THR A 920 -22.44 -9.17 26.30
CA THR A 920 -23.46 -8.19 26.72
C THR A 920 -23.23 -6.80 26.13
N ARG A 921 -21.96 -6.42 25.91
CA ARG A 921 -21.56 -5.11 25.36
C ARG A 921 -22.09 -4.92 23.94
N VAL A 922 -21.71 -5.81 23.02
CA VAL A 922 -22.09 -5.71 21.60
C VAL A 922 -23.61 -5.87 21.42
N LEU A 923 -24.26 -6.70 22.24
CA LEU A 923 -25.72 -6.84 22.23
C LEU A 923 -26.44 -5.52 22.58
N GLY A 924 -25.84 -4.67 23.42
CA GLY A 924 -26.36 -3.33 23.74
C GLY A 924 -26.02 -2.25 22.72
N GLU A 925 -25.31 -2.60 21.65
CA GLU A 925 -24.81 -1.68 20.60
C GLU A 925 -25.50 -1.90 19.25
N LEU A 926 -26.39 -2.88 19.14
CA LEU A 926 -27.11 -3.19 17.90
C LEU A 926 -28.14 -2.10 17.57
N PRO A 927 -28.24 -1.68 16.29
CA PRO A 927 -29.26 -0.73 15.89
C PRO A 927 -30.67 -1.27 16.12
N TYR A 928 -31.59 -0.39 16.54
CA TYR A 928 -32.99 -0.74 16.80
C TYR A 928 -33.78 -1.01 15.52
N ASN A 929 -33.50 -0.26 14.45
CA ASN A 929 -34.22 -0.37 13.18
C ASN A 929 -33.82 -1.65 12.44
N SER A 930 -34.77 -2.57 12.30
CA SER A 930 -34.60 -3.88 11.66
C SER A 930 -35.55 -4.03 10.47
N PRO A 931 -35.18 -4.76 9.39
CA PRO A 931 -36.09 -4.99 8.27
C PRO A 931 -37.32 -5.80 8.69
N LYS A 932 -38.40 -5.63 7.95
CA LYS A 932 -39.61 -6.46 8.06
C LYS A 932 -39.44 -7.76 7.25
N ILE A 933 -40.07 -8.83 7.71
CA ILE A 933 -39.98 -10.20 7.14
C ILE A 933 -41.39 -10.82 7.02
N ASN A 934 -41.65 -11.60 5.96
CA ASN A 934 -42.96 -12.23 5.66
C ASN A 934 -43.18 -13.50 6.48
N GLY A 935 -42.11 -14.22 6.74
CA GLY A 935 -42.14 -15.43 7.54
C GLY A 935 -40.99 -15.49 8.52
N ASN A 936 -41.19 -16.25 9.59
CA ASN A 936 -40.13 -16.55 10.56
C ASN A 936 -39.30 -17.79 10.16
N TYR A 937 -39.69 -18.54 9.11
CA TYR A 937 -38.97 -19.71 8.57
C TYR A 937 -38.49 -20.72 9.64
N ASN A 938 -39.32 -20.97 10.65
CA ASN A 938 -39.01 -21.81 11.83
C ASN A 938 -37.84 -21.30 12.69
N ILE A 939 -37.60 -19.99 12.72
CA ILE A 939 -36.69 -19.29 13.62
C ILE A 939 -37.51 -18.55 14.67
N GLN A 940 -37.22 -18.72 15.95
CA GLN A 940 -37.94 -18.09 17.06
C GLN A 940 -37.55 -16.61 17.25
N VAL A 941 -37.76 -15.77 16.23
CA VAL A 941 -37.33 -14.35 16.24
C VAL A 941 -37.92 -13.56 17.41
N GLU A 942 -39.20 -13.79 17.73
CA GLU A 942 -39.91 -13.06 18.79
C GLU A 942 -39.40 -13.37 20.20
N GLU A 943 -38.76 -14.52 20.41
CA GLU A 943 -38.16 -14.88 21.70
C GLU A 943 -36.79 -14.22 21.94
N HIS A 944 -36.22 -13.56 20.92
CA HIS A 944 -34.85 -13.03 20.94
C HIS A 944 -34.75 -11.56 20.50
N HIS A 945 -35.49 -10.67 21.17
CA HIS A 945 -35.50 -9.23 20.85
C HIS A 945 -34.10 -8.58 20.81
N GLN A 946 -33.15 -9.04 21.64
CA GLN A 946 -31.78 -8.50 21.70
C GLN A 946 -30.97 -8.72 20.42
N VAL A 947 -31.25 -9.78 19.64
CA VAL A 947 -30.55 -10.09 18.38
C VAL A 947 -31.48 -10.03 17.18
N ARG A 948 -32.62 -9.33 17.32
CA ARG A 948 -33.67 -9.25 16.30
C ARG A 948 -33.13 -8.83 14.94
N LEU A 949 -32.27 -7.82 14.88
CA LEU A 949 -31.62 -7.38 13.64
C LEU A 949 -30.80 -8.50 12.98
N LEU A 950 -30.02 -9.24 13.77
CA LEU A 950 -29.15 -10.32 13.28
C LEU A 950 -29.94 -11.52 12.73
N LEU A 951 -31.19 -11.67 13.14
CA LEU A 951 -32.10 -12.69 12.62
C LEU A 951 -32.90 -12.18 11.42
N GLN A 952 -33.51 -11.00 11.52
CA GLN A 952 -34.38 -10.47 10.48
C GLN A 952 -33.62 -10.00 9.24
N ALA A 953 -32.39 -9.48 9.39
CA ALA A 953 -31.57 -9.03 8.25
C ALA A 953 -31.29 -10.14 7.22
N PRO A 954 -30.70 -11.30 7.58
CA PRO A 954 -30.49 -12.37 6.62
C PRO A 954 -31.79 -13.00 6.10
N ILE A 955 -32.87 -13.01 6.88
CA ILE A 955 -34.19 -13.47 6.41
C ILE A 955 -34.74 -12.52 5.33
N ALA A 956 -34.71 -11.21 5.56
CA ALA A 956 -35.15 -10.22 4.59
C ALA A 956 -34.37 -10.31 3.27
N VAL A 957 -33.06 -10.59 3.36
CA VAL A 957 -32.21 -10.82 2.19
C VAL A 957 -32.60 -12.11 1.46
N ALA A 958 -32.86 -13.21 2.17
CA ALA A 958 -33.38 -14.42 1.54
C ALA A 958 -34.73 -14.19 0.84
N GLU A 959 -35.63 -13.41 1.45
CA GLU A 959 -36.90 -13.02 0.85
C GLU A 959 -36.73 -12.14 -0.39
N SER A 960 -35.74 -11.26 -0.41
CA SER A 960 -35.36 -10.49 -1.60
C SER A 960 -34.85 -11.40 -2.71
N ILE A 961 -33.92 -12.31 -2.41
CA ILE A 961 -33.36 -13.26 -3.38
C ILE A 961 -34.46 -14.13 -4.03
N SER A 962 -35.46 -14.53 -3.24
CA SER A 962 -36.61 -15.33 -3.69
C SER A 962 -37.81 -14.54 -4.23
N ASP A 963 -37.69 -13.21 -4.39
CA ASP A 963 -38.77 -12.31 -4.86
C ASP A 963 -40.08 -12.39 -4.03
N ARG A 964 -39.97 -12.58 -2.72
CA ARG A 964 -41.12 -12.67 -1.79
C ARG A 964 -41.42 -11.35 -1.08
N GLN A 965 -40.48 -10.41 -1.03
CA GLN A 965 -40.56 -9.19 -0.21
C GLN A 965 -41.30 -8.03 -0.90
N LYS A 966 -42.58 -8.21 -1.26
CA LYS A 966 -43.34 -7.22 -2.05
C LYS A 966 -43.89 -6.04 -1.23
N ASP A 967 -44.32 -6.28 0.00
CA ASP A 967 -44.95 -5.26 0.85
C ASP A 967 -43.95 -4.34 1.59
N TYR A 968 -42.71 -4.78 1.74
CA TYR A 968 -41.64 -4.05 2.42
C TYR A 968 -40.27 -4.35 1.82
N PRO A 969 -40.07 -4.03 0.53
CA PRO A 969 -38.81 -4.30 -0.14
C PRO A 969 -37.67 -3.58 0.59
N ILE A 970 -36.54 -4.27 0.73
CA ILE A 970 -35.27 -3.66 1.14
C ILE A 970 -34.72 -2.69 0.08
N TRP A 971 -35.16 -2.85 -1.18
CA TRP A 971 -34.89 -1.93 -2.28
C TRP A 971 -35.82 -0.70 -2.24
N ALA A 972 -35.34 0.43 -2.79
CA ALA A 972 -36.04 1.70 -3.11
C ALA A 972 -35.44 3.00 -2.49
N GLY A 973 -36.25 4.06 -2.57
CA GLY A 973 -35.88 5.48 -2.66
C GLY A 973 -35.59 6.26 -1.37
N ASP A 974 -36.25 5.89 -0.27
CA ASP A 974 -36.40 6.77 0.89
C ASP A 974 -35.31 6.62 1.96
N GLU A 975 -35.15 7.65 2.80
CA GLU A 975 -34.17 7.68 3.90
C GLU A 975 -34.33 6.51 4.87
N LYS A 976 -35.56 6.04 5.09
CA LYS A 976 -35.84 4.94 6.02
C LYS A 976 -35.31 3.62 5.48
N ARG A 977 -35.52 3.33 4.20
CA ARG A 977 -34.99 2.14 3.52
C ARG A 977 -33.47 2.16 3.46
N GLU A 978 -32.87 3.32 3.22
CA GLU A 978 -31.41 3.45 3.26
C GLU A 978 -30.84 3.06 4.63
N VAL A 979 -31.45 3.55 5.72
CA VAL A 979 -31.06 3.15 7.09
C VAL A 979 -31.20 1.65 7.31
N ILE A 980 -32.30 1.05 6.86
CA ILE A 980 -32.51 -0.40 6.99
C ILE A 980 -31.43 -1.18 6.25
N ARG A 981 -31.10 -0.82 5.01
CA ARG A 981 -30.06 -1.52 4.23
C ARG A 981 -28.68 -1.40 4.87
N ARG A 982 -28.30 -0.20 5.34
CA ARG A 982 -27.02 -0.01 6.04
C ARG A 982 -26.96 -0.84 7.35
N ASN A 983 -28.09 -1.00 8.06
CA ASN A 983 -28.17 -1.90 9.22
C ASN A 983 -28.06 -3.38 8.85
N ILE A 984 -28.56 -3.80 7.68
CA ILE A 984 -28.36 -5.16 7.14
C ILE A 984 -26.86 -5.39 6.86
N GLN A 985 -26.17 -4.45 6.24
CA GLN A 985 -24.72 -4.54 6.02
C GLN A 985 -23.93 -4.61 7.33
N TYR A 986 -24.35 -3.84 8.34
CA TYR A 986 -23.75 -3.91 9.67
C TYR A 986 -23.93 -5.29 10.32
N SER A 987 -25.12 -5.90 10.16
CA SER A 987 -25.40 -7.27 10.61
C SER A 987 -24.50 -8.31 9.91
N GLN A 988 -24.35 -8.21 8.59
CA GLN A 988 -23.46 -9.05 7.80
C GLN A 988 -22.00 -8.95 8.29
N TYR A 989 -21.52 -7.74 8.54
CA TYR A 989 -20.16 -7.50 9.02
C TYR A 989 -19.92 -8.11 10.41
N LEU A 990 -20.89 -7.95 11.33
CA LEU A 990 -20.72 -8.36 12.72
C LEU A 990 -20.52 -9.88 12.86
N LYS A 991 -21.33 -10.66 12.14
CA LYS A 991 -21.31 -12.14 12.19
C LYS A 991 -21.59 -12.76 10.80
N PRO A 992 -20.63 -12.73 9.86
CA PRO A 992 -20.83 -13.17 8.48
C PRO A 992 -21.22 -14.64 8.38
N ASP A 993 -20.64 -15.53 9.19
CA ASP A 993 -20.95 -16.95 9.15
C ASP A 993 -22.40 -17.24 9.57
N PHE A 994 -22.87 -16.59 10.64
CA PHE A 994 -24.24 -16.73 11.12
C PHE A 994 -25.24 -16.11 10.12
N TYR A 995 -24.90 -14.95 9.56
CA TYR A 995 -25.65 -14.28 8.51
C TYR A 995 -25.84 -15.21 7.30
N ASN A 996 -24.75 -15.75 6.75
CA ASN A 996 -24.76 -16.66 5.61
C ASN A 996 -25.56 -17.95 5.91
N LYS A 997 -25.35 -18.55 7.08
CA LYS A 997 -26.09 -19.75 7.51
C LYS A 997 -27.60 -19.50 7.56
N THR A 998 -28.00 -18.32 8.04
CA THR A 998 -29.42 -17.94 8.16
C THR A 998 -30.05 -17.68 6.80
N ILE A 999 -29.33 -17.04 5.86
CA ILE A 999 -29.77 -16.91 4.46
C ILE A 999 -30.08 -18.29 3.88
N PHE A 1000 -29.14 -19.24 3.97
CA PHE A 1000 -29.35 -20.58 3.40
C PHE A 1000 -30.52 -21.33 4.02
N HIS A 1001 -30.71 -21.20 5.34
CA HIS A 1001 -31.85 -21.81 6.05
C HIS A 1001 -33.19 -21.23 5.60
N ALA A 1002 -33.27 -19.91 5.41
CA ALA A 1002 -34.47 -19.25 4.93
C ALA A 1002 -34.76 -19.62 3.47
N LEU A 1003 -33.74 -19.55 2.58
CA LEU A 1003 -33.90 -19.87 1.15
C LEU A 1003 -34.37 -21.30 0.90
N LYS A 1004 -33.91 -22.28 1.69
CA LYS A 1004 -34.39 -23.68 1.60
C LYS A 1004 -35.91 -23.82 1.81
N ARG A 1005 -36.53 -22.83 2.44
CA ARG A 1005 -37.97 -22.80 2.79
C ARG A 1005 -38.72 -21.67 2.06
N CYS A 1006 -38.01 -20.91 1.22
CA CYS A 1006 -38.58 -19.91 0.33
C CYS A 1006 -38.99 -20.52 -1.02
#